data_AF-A0A7K6KRR6-F1
#
_entry.id   AF-A0A7K6KRR6-F1
#
_cell.length_a   1.000
_cell.length_b   1.000
_cell.length_c   1.000
_cell.angle_alpha   90.00
_cell.angle_beta   90.00
_cell.angle_gamma   90.00
#
_symmetry.space_group_name_H-M   'P 1'
#
loop_
_entity.id
_entity.type
_entity.pdbx_description
1 polymer ?
#
loop_
_entity_poly.entity_id
_entity_poly.type
_entity_poly.pdbx_seq_one_letter_code
_entity_poly.pdbx_strand_id
1 'polypeptide(L)'
;ALLYLQELAEELMSACQPPAPAEGAPEPEPEHVQRKRRSRRRKEEDTDSDDPARDADFVPSQDVLRAEEEEEEEEEGSDTLFSEASEPELEAPRGHGGRTAATGRSKPQCRGLAPNGFHNSIMAPVEKSSSLTFSLREQKHSQWEFPDWIPVAHRWTCLSDSEAAPYLPAEEKSPLFSIHREGIKDDGALYRLNRFSSLQPHPERLDGSFFVGGPVWAMEWCPTPEGSAAPQYVAVSCHRSMEETHSASGLHSGPALLQLWGLGVLQTEQGSPDKARLAYAIAADYGCVWDMKFCPSGAWEPPTTARTHPQMSRLGLLAAAFSDGRVVVYSLPHPGALHHAKTTQGWHWCGAVTHGSPLAPQVQCIATLQVGSIQAGNASECGQCFSLSWMPSKPHHHLAAGFYDGTVAVWNLLTKSLLQCVHQPDASLKLYPFQCFLAHDHAVRSIEWCKADSNFLVTVGSDRKIKFWDLRRLYEPINSIKRFLSTEVAWLLPYNGITVAQDNCYASYGLCGIHYIDAGYLGFKAYFVAPRKGTVWSISGSDWLNTVAAGDITGELVAAVLPDLAVNPLNVKRSSDRRFPVYKADLLPCSPDGPEGTKQALPRTHHYSEMVARSYIRFQDTDLRSFQNFPSREPMCRMHMQELKAELSLDRLQLEALHKVRFSPNLDSQGWLVSGGQAGIVRAHCLAGLASSVGHQLLPECRARFSLLYGDTPSSPGP
;
A
#
# COMPACT_ATOMS: atom_id res chain seq x y z
N ALA A 1 -27.25 -13.93 20.22
CA ALA A 1 -28.34 -12.98 20.50
C ALA A 1 -27.81 -11.65 21.05
N LEU A 2 -27.21 -11.61 22.25
CA LEU A 2 -26.62 -10.37 22.80
C LEU A 2 -25.48 -9.79 21.95
N LEU A 3 -24.56 -10.63 21.46
CA LEU A 3 -23.50 -10.21 20.53
C LEU A 3 -24.06 -9.56 19.25
N TYR A 4 -25.08 -10.16 18.66
CA TYR A 4 -25.75 -9.64 17.46
C TYR A 4 -26.44 -8.29 17.72
N LEU A 5 -27.09 -8.11 18.88
CA LEU A 5 -27.70 -6.84 19.25
C LEU A 5 -26.66 -5.74 19.52
N GLN A 6 -25.50 -6.12 20.04
CA GLN A 6 -24.40 -5.19 20.30
C GLN A 6 -23.67 -4.79 19.01
N GLU A 7 -23.46 -5.73 18.09
CA GLU A 7 -22.94 -5.44 16.74
C GLU A 7 -23.88 -4.55 15.96
N LEU A 8 -25.19 -4.79 16.03
CA LEU A 8 -26.21 -3.92 15.45
C LEU A 8 -26.18 -2.52 16.08
N ALA A 9 -25.96 -2.42 17.40
CA ALA A 9 -25.85 -1.14 18.08
C ALA A 9 -24.58 -0.37 17.67
N GLU A 10 -23.43 -1.04 17.54
CA GLU A 10 -22.20 -0.42 17.02
C GLU A 10 -22.34 0.02 15.57
N GLU A 11 -23.01 -0.77 14.73
CA GLU A 11 -23.29 -0.43 13.33
C GLU A 11 -24.22 0.79 13.23
N LEU A 12 -25.30 0.82 14.03
CA LEU A 12 -26.20 1.98 14.14
C LEU A 12 -25.54 3.21 14.75
N MET A 13 -24.57 3.06 15.67
CA MET A 13 -23.80 4.17 16.23
C MET A 13 -22.68 4.65 15.31
N SER A 14 -22.22 3.82 14.37
CA SER A 14 -21.16 4.17 13.42
C SER A 14 -21.66 5.10 12.31
N ALA A 15 -22.93 4.96 11.93
CA ALA A 15 -23.60 5.86 10.99
C ALA A 15 -24.15 7.08 11.74
N CYS A 16 -23.60 8.27 11.45
CA CYS A 16 -24.14 9.53 11.95
C CYS A 16 -25.29 9.98 11.04
N GLN A 17 -26.46 10.27 11.61
CA GLN A 17 -27.52 10.92 10.83
C GLN A 17 -27.06 12.32 10.41
N PRO A 18 -27.39 12.78 9.18
CA PRO A 18 -27.27 14.19 8.85
C PRO A 18 -28.08 15.01 9.87
N PRO A 19 -27.59 16.18 10.32
CA PRO A 19 -28.33 16.98 11.30
C PRO A 19 -29.72 17.30 10.76
N ALA A 20 -30.76 17.01 11.54
CA ALA A 20 -32.12 17.35 11.19
C ALA A 20 -32.25 18.87 11.00
N PRO A 21 -33.00 19.35 10.00
CA PRO A 21 -33.27 20.78 9.87
C PRO A 21 -34.01 21.25 11.13
N ALA A 22 -33.45 22.22 11.84
CA ALA A 22 -34.09 22.80 13.01
C ALA A 22 -35.45 23.40 12.61
N GLU A 23 -36.52 22.96 13.25
CA GLU A 23 -37.84 23.58 13.13
C GLU A 23 -37.75 25.05 13.53
N GLY A 24 -37.90 25.94 12.55
CA GLY A 24 -37.92 27.37 12.75
C GLY A 24 -39.10 27.79 13.61
N ALA A 25 -38.84 28.62 14.62
CA ALA A 25 -39.86 29.33 15.37
C ALA A 25 -40.70 30.23 14.43
N PRO A 26 -41.99 30.46 14.74
CA PRO A 26 -42.94 31.06 13.80
C PRO A 26 -42.64 32.56 13.55
N GLU A 27 -42.65 32.94 12.28
CA GLU A 27 -42.65 34.33 11.82
C GLU A 27 -43.91 35.08 12.27
N PRO A 28 -43.83 36.37 12.64
CA PRO A 28 -45.00 37.23 12.78
C PRO A 28 -45.49 37.75 11.42
N GLU A 29 -46.82 37.84 11.31
CA GLU A 29 -47.63 38.18 10.12
C GLU A 29 -47.35 39.58 9.50
N PRO A 30 -47.75 39.79 8.22
CA PRO A 30 -47.29 40.90 7.40
C PRO A 30 -48.23 42.11 7.42
N GLU A 31 -47.67 43.32 7.46
CA GLU A 31 -48.40 44.54 7.08
C GLU A 31 -48.22 44.87 5.60
N HIS A 32 -49.38 45.04 4.96
CA HIS A 32 -49.62 45.34 3.57
C HIS A 32 -49.37 46.83 3.26
N VAL A 33 -48.40 47.18 2.39
CA VAL A 33 -48.51 48.41 1.57
C VAL A 33 -47.98 48.19 0.15
N GLN A 34 -48.77 48.70 -0.80
CA GLN A 34 -48.74 48.44 -2.23
C GLN A 34 -47.58 49.07 -3.01
N ARG A 35 -47.21 48.35 -4.07
CA ARG A 35 -46.34 48.72 -5.20
C ARG A 35 -46.54 50.15 -5.73
N LYS A 36 -45.44 50.79 -6.16
CA LYS A 36 -45.36 51.44 -7.49
C LYS A 36 -43.92 51.64 -7.97
N ARG A 37 -43.67 51.16 -9.20
CA ARG A 37 -42.48 51.41 -10.04
C ARG A 37 -42.29 52.92 -10.29
N ARG A 38 -41.04 53.38 -10.31
CA ARG A 38 -40.58 54.44 -11.25
C ARG A 38 -39.06 54.45 -11.44
N SER A 39 -38.71 54.86 -12.64
CA SER A 39 -37.43 54.78 -13.34
C SER A 39 -36.57 56.05 -13.21
N ARG A 40 -35.30 55.91 -13.62
CA ARG A 40 -34.39 56.88 -14.31
C ARG A 40 -33.55 57.87 -13.48
N ARG A 41 -32.23 57.83 -13.82
CA ARG A 41 -31.27 58.96 -14.03
C ARG A 41 -30.81 59.69 -12.75
N ARG A 42 -29.60 60.29 -12.64
CA ARG A 42 -28.28 60.31 -13.33
C ARG A 42 -27.47 61.35 -12.51
N LYS A 43 -26.15 61.16 -12.31
CA LYS A 43 -25.13 62.18 -11.93
C LYS A 43 -25.34 62.87 -10.55
N GLU A 44 -24.35 63.35 -9.80
CA GLU A 44 -22.98 63.83 -10.06
C GLU A 44 -22.25 63.86 -8.69
N GLU A 45 -20.96 63.48 -8.67
CA GLU A 45 -19.82 64.27 -8.15
C GLU A 45 -19.68 64.40 -6.63
N ASP A 46 -18.64 63.75 -6.09
CA ASP A 46 -17.59 64.46 -5.35
C ASP A 46 -16.26 63.71 -5.51
N THR A 47 -15.24 64.47 -5.89
CA THR A 47 -13.86 64.10 -6.20
C THR A 47 -12.93 64.33 -5.00
N ASP A 48 -12.04 63.37 -4.75
CA ASP A 48 -10.63 63.47 -4.32
C ASP A 48 -10.30 62.12 -3.66
N SER A 49 -9.33 61.29 -4.08
CA SER A 49 -8.08 61.53 -4.79
C SER A 49 -7.56 60.16 -5.27
N ASP A 50 -7.41 59.96 -6.59
CA ASP A 50 -6.53 58.97 -7.23
C ASP A 50 -5.37 59.78 -7.85
N ASP A 51 -4.09 59.38 -7.81
CA ASP A 51 -3.53 58.39 -8.74
C ASP A 51 -2.03 58.10 -8.36
N PRO A 52 -1.53 56.86 -8.52
CA PRO A 52 -0.65 56.63 -9.68
C PRO A 52 -0.83 55.23 -10.31
N ALA A 53 -1.57 55.17 -11.41
CA ALA A 53 -1.63 54.09 -12.37
C ALA A 53 -0.59 54.36 -13.45
N ARG A 54 0.44 53.50 -13.52
CA ARG A 54 1.10 53.08 -14.76
C ARG A 54 1.69 51.68 -14.59
N ASP A 55 0.87 50.68 -14.91
CA ASP A 55 1.24 49.56 -15.80
C ASP A 55 0.06 48.58 -15.83
N ALA A 56 -0.83 48.80 -16.78
CA ALA A 56 -1.73 47.78 -17.27
C ALA A 56 -1.47 47.72 -18.77
N ASP A 57 -0.90 46.60 -19.23
CA ASP A 57 -1.04 46.16 -20.60
C ASP A 57 -1.00 44.63 -20.66
N PHE A 58 -1.96 44.11 -21.44
CA PHE A 58 -2.13 42.74 -21.92
C PHE A 58 -3.00 41.75 -21.10
N VAL A 59 -4.31 41.78 -21.41
CA VAL A 59 -5.20 40.61 -21.28
C VAL A 59 -5.57 40.19 -22.72
N PRO A 60 -5.18 39.00 -23.20
CA PRO A 60 -5.56 38.56 -24.54
C PRO A 60 -7.07 38.37 -24.63
N SER A 61 -7.69 38.85 -25.71
CA SER A 61 -9.11 38.64 -25.98
C SER A 61 -9.39 37.17 -26.29
N GLN A 62 -10.61 36.73 -25.99
CA GLN A 62 -11.10 35.35 -26.09
C GLN A 62 -10.93 34.70 -27.48
N ASP A 63 -10.71 35.51 -28.52
CA ASP A 63 -10.44 35.07 -29.89
C ASP A 63 -8.97 34.64 -30.13
N VAL A 64 -8.02 35.08 -29.28
CA VAL A 64 -6.59 34.66 -29.33
C VAL A 64 -6.41 33.31 -28.65
N LEU A 65 -7.14 33.04 -27.56
CA LEU A 65 -7.14 31.73 -26.89
C LEU A 65 -7.74 30.62 -27.76
N ARG A 66 -8.69 30.97 -28.65
CA ARG A 66 -9.25 30.02 -29.62
C ARG A 66 -8.29 29.74 -30.79
N ALA A 67 -7.49 30.72 -31.18
CA ALA A 67 -6.46 30.51 -32.21
C ALA A 67 -5.30 29.63 -31.69
N GLU A 68 -4.94 29.75 -30.41
CA GLU A 68 -3.96 28.86 -29.77
C GLU A 68 -4.51 27.42 -29.56
N GLU A 69 -5.80 27.26 -29.26
CA GLU A 69 -6.45 25.94 -29.21
C GLU A 69 -6.56 25.27 -30.60
N GLU A 70 -6.75 26.05 -31.67
CA GLU A 70 -6.75 25.54 -33.05
C GLU A 70 -5.33 25.22 -33.57
N GLU A 71 -4.28 25.95 -33.15
CA GLU A 71 -2.88 25.63 -33.48
C GLU A 71 -2.35 24.39 -32.73
N GLU A 72 -2.78 24.13 -31.48
CA GLU A 72 -2.42 22.90 -30.76
C GLU A 72 -3.12 21.65 -31.34
N GLU A 73 -4.35 21.75 -31.86
CA GLU A 73 -5.02 20.65 -32.56
C GLU A 73 -4.40 20.37 -33.95
N GLU A 74 -3.82 21.38 -34.63
CA GLU A 74 -3.10 21.19 -35.89
C GLU A 74 -1.70 20.55 -35.70
N GLU A 75 -1.00 20.80 -34.59
CA GLU A 75 0.26 20.12 -34.27
C GLU A 75 0.07 18.62 -33.95
N GLU A 76 -1.01 18.24 -33.23
CA GLU A 76 -1.32 16.82 -32.97
C GLU A 76 -1.89 16.08 -34.22
N GLY A 77 -2.45 16.81 -35.19
CA GLY A 77 -2.98 16.26 -36.44
C GLY A 77 -1.94 16.04 -37.55
N SER A 78 -0.78 16.71 -37.49
CA SER A 78 0.21 16.72 -38.59
C SER A 78 1.06 15.44 -38.71
N ASP A 79 1.06 14.56 -37.70
CA ASP A 79 1.88 13.33 -37.69
C ASP A 79 1.25 12.16 -38.50
N THR A 80 0.27 12.43 -39.35
CA THR A 80 -0.48 11.41 -40.12
C THR A 80 -0.36 11.47 -41.65
N LEU A 81 0.56 12.26 -42.20
CA LEU A 81 0.75 12.34 -43.66
C LEU A 81 2.20 12.14 -44.10
N PHE A 82 2.71 10.91 -44.02
CA PHE A 82 3.58 10.34 -45.07
C PHE A 82 3.48 8.81 -45.03
N SER A 83 2.78 8.24 -46.02
CA SER A 83 2.89 6.81 -46.34
C SER A 83 3.85 6.62 -47.51
N GLU A 84 4.54 5.49 -47.47
CA GLU A 84 5.33 4.85 -48.53
C GLU A 84 6.68 5.48 -48.92
N ALA A 85 7.73 5.02 -48.22
CA ALA A 85 8.96 4.61 -48.87
C ALA A 85 9.66 3.53 -48.03
N SER A 86 9.63 2.30 -48.55
CA SER A 86 10.52 1.21 -48.14
C SER A 86 12.00 1.56 -48.39
N GLU A 87 12.88 1.08 -47.51
CA GLU A 87 14.30 0.68 -47.67
C GLU A 87 15.22 1.17 -46.50
N PRO A 88 16.37 0.53 -46.23
CA PRO A 88 16.58 -0.88 -45.89
C PRO A 88 17.25 -1.04 -44.50
N GLU A 89 17.25 -2.26 -43.94
CA GLU A 89 17.95 -2.61 -42.70
C GLU A 89 19.47 -2.42 -42.84
N LEU A 90 20.08 -1.66 -41.93
CA LEU A 90 21.53 -1.54 -41.79
C LEU A 90 22.08 -2.69 -40.92
N GLU A 91 22.93 -3.51 -41.55
CA GLU A 91 23.63 -4.66 -40.95
C GLU A 91 24.50 -4.29 -39.74
N ALA A 92 24.37 -5.06 -38.66
CA ALA A 92 25.38 -5.18 -37.60
C ALA A 92 26.41 -6.27 -37.97
N PRO A 93 27.64 -6.23 -37.43
CA PRO A 93 28.80 -6.84 -38.07
C PRO A 93 28.80 -8.38 -38.01
N ARG A 94 29.29 -8.96 -39.11
CA ARG A 94 29.44 -10.39 -39.37
C ARG A 94 30.33 -11.08 -38.33
N GLY A 95 29.74 -12.04 -37.61
CA GLY A 95 30.43 -13.17 -37.00
C GLY A 95 29.87 -14.47 -37.60
N HIS A 96 30.69 -15.21 -38.35
CA HIS A 96 30.30 -16.47 -38.98
C HIS A 96 30.03 -17.59 -37.96
N GLY A 97 28.82 -18.18 -38.03
CA GLY A 97 28.48 -19.42 -37.35
C GLY A 97 27.08 -19.92 -37.70
N GLY A 98 26.99 -20.84 -38.67
CA GLY A 98 25.91 -21.81 -38.97
C GLY A 98 24.46 -21.50 -38.60
N ARG A 99 23.63 -21.27 -39.63
CA ARG A 99 22.16 -21.31 -39.59
C ARG A 99 21.62 -22.71 -39.19
N THR A 100 20.73 -22.75 -38.21
CA THR A 100 19.54 -23.63 -38.27
C THR A 100 18.30 -22.75 -38.17
N ALA A 101 17.48 -22.77 -39.21
CA ALA A 101 16.26 -21.97 -39.32
C ALA A 101 15.23 -22.42 -38.28
N ALA A 102 14.92 -21.56 -37.32
CA ALA A 102 13.75 -21.72 -36.47
C ALA A 102 12.53 -21.17 -37.23
N THR A 103 11.58 -22.05 -37.50
CA THR A 103 10.25 -21.79 -38.05
C THR A 103 9.58 -20.60 -37.36
N GLY A 104 9.09 -19.65 -38.14
CA GLY A 104 8.37 -18.48 -37.66
C GLY A 104 7.17 -18.85 -36.78
N ARG A 105 7.24 -18.53 -35.48
CA ARG A 105 6.06 -18.42 -34.63
C ARG A 105 5.39 -17.09 -34.96
N SER A 106 4.29 -17.13 -35.69
CA SER A 106 3.36 -16.01 -35.79
C SER A 106 2.98 -15.57 -34.37
N LYS A 107 3.30 -14.32 -33.99
CA LYS A 107 2.80 -13.75 -32.72
C LYS A 107 1.27 -13.87 -32.74
N PRO A 108 0.63 -14.45 -31.70
CA PRO A 108 -0.83 -14.49 -31.65
C PRO A 108 -1.33 -13.05 -31.70
N GLN A 109 -2.16 -12.74 -32.69
CA GLN A 109 -2.76 -11.41 -32.81
C GLN A 109 -3.69 -11.20 -31.60
N CYS A 110 -3.21 -10.45 -30.61
CA CYS A 110 -3.98 -10.02 -29.44
C CYS A 110 -5.01 -8.94 -29.84
N ARG A 111 -5.86 -9.24 -30.83
CA ARG A 111 -6.95 -8.36 -31.29
C ARG A 111 -8.16 -8.56 -30.40
N GLY A 112 -8.97 -7.52 -30.25
CA GLY A 112 -10.23 -7.55 -29.52
C GLY A 112 -10.11 -7.24 -28.02
N LEU A 113 -11.25 -7.28 -27.35
CA LEU A 113 -11.38 -7.05 -25.91
C LEU A 113 -11.50 -8.38 -25.18
N ALA A 114 -10.91 -8.45 -23.99
CA ALA A 114 -11.13 -9.49 -23.01
C ALA A 114 -12.55 -9.34 -22.39
N PRO A 115 -13.08 -10.38 -21.73
CA PRO A 115 -14.43 -10.34 -21.13
C PRO A 115 -14.63 -9.20 -20.12
N ASN A 116 -13.56 -8.81 -19.44
CA ASN A 116 -13.54 -7.70 -18.50
C ASN A 116 -13.58 -6.32 -19.18
N GLY A 117 -13.50 -6.21 -20.51
CA GLY A 117 -13.52 -4.94 -21.24
C GLY A 117 -12.15 -4.35 -21.56
N PHE A 118 -11.06 -4.85 -20.98
CA PHE A 118 -9.70 -4.43 -21.38
C PHE A 118 -9.31 -5.02 -22.74
N HIS A 119 -8.41 -4.34 -23.45
CA HIS A 119 -7.86 -4.91 -24.68
C HIS A 119 -7.00 -6.15 -24.39
N ASN A 120 -7.02 -7.14 -25.27
CA ASN A 120 -6.26 -8.38 -25.09
C ASN A 120 -4.75 -8.14 -24.95
N SER A 121 -4.21 -7.05 -25.53
CA SER A 121 -2.79 -6.65 -25.32
C SER A 121 -2.47 -6.13 -23.92
N ILE A 122 -3.48 -5.77 -23.13
CA ILE A 122 -3.35 -5.36 -21.72
C ILE A 122 -3.43 -6.60 -20.83
N MET A 123 -4.35 -7.52 -21.12
CA MET A 123 -4.54 -8.75 -20.34
C MET A 123 -3.50 -9.84 -20.62
N ALA A 124 -2.89 -9.89 -21.81
CA ALA A 124 -1.92 -10.95 -22.14
C ALA A 124 -0.73 -11.03 -21.15
N PRO A 125 -0.10 -9.91 -20.72
CA PRO A 125 0.88 -9.93 -19.64
C PRO A 125 0.35 -10.46 -18.31
N VAL A 126 -0.90 -10.16 -17.95
CA VAL A 126 -1.54 -10.63 -16.70
C VAL A 126 -1.62 -12.17 -16.70
N GLU A 127 -2.13 -12.76 -17.78
CA GLU A 127 -2.24 -14.22 -17.95
C GLU A 127 -0.87 -14.92 -17.88
N LYS A 128 0.14 -14.33 -18.52
CA LYS A 128 1.53 -14.83 -18.51
C LYS A 128 2.12 -14.79 -17.10
N SER A 129 1.91 -13.70 -16.37
CA SER A 129 2.50 -13.50 -15.04
C SER A 129 1.91 -14.44 -13.99
N SER A 130 0.61 -14.76 -14.04
CA SER A 130 0.03 -15.75 -13.13
C SER A 130 0.69 -17.12 -13.26
N SER A 131 0.92 -17.58 -14.50
CA SER A 131 1.60 -18.86 -14.78
C SER A 131 3.06 -18.86 -14.31
N LEU A 132 3.78 -17.77 -14.60
CA LEU A 132 5.19 -17.62 -14.24
C LEU A 132 5.37 -17.59 -12.72
N THR A 133 4.54 -16.81 -12.02
CA THR A 133 4.57 -16.67 -10.57
C THR A 133 4.33 -18.01 -9.89
N PHE A 134 3.32 -18.77 -10.34
CA PHE A 134 3.06 -20.11 -9.83
C PHE A 134 4.28 -21.03 -10.02
N SER A 135 4.79 -21.13 -11.25
CA SER A 135 5.91 -22.01 -11.61
C SER A 135 7.18 -21.70 -10.80
N LEU A 136 7.50 -20.42 -10.61
CA LEU A 136 8.67 -20.05 -9.84
C LEU A 136 8.50 -20.33 -8.35
N ARG A 137 7.30 -20.09 -7.79
CA ARG A 137 7.03 -20.41 -6.38
C ARG A 137 7.18 -21.89 -6.11
N GLU A 138 6.69 -22.78 -6.99
CA GLU A 138 6.93 -24.22 -6.86
C GLU A 138 8.43 -24.57 -6.77
N GLN A 139 9.30 -23.81 -7.45
CA GLN A 139 10.75 -24.03 -7.42
C GLN A 139 11.44 -23.38 -6.22
N LYS A 140 11.07 -22.16 -5.87
CA LYS A 140 11.80 -21.27 -4.95
C LYS A 140 11.20 -21.20 -3.55
N HIS A 141 9.93 -21.50 -3.36
CA HIS A 141 9.33 -21.57 -2.02
C HIS A 141 9.63 -22.90 -1.33
N SER A 142 9.57 -22.87 -0.01
CA SER A 142 9.72 -24.02 0.86
C SER A 142 8.41 -24.32 1.59
N GLN A 143 8.17 -25.60 1.86
CA GLN A 143 7.03 -26.03 2.66
C GLN A 143 7.27 -25.83 4.17
N TRP A 144 8.51 -25.91 4.62
CA TRP A 144 8.86 -25.81 6.03
C TRP A 144 10.25 -25.22 6.23
N GLU A 145 10.35 -24.13 6.99
CA GLU A 145 11.60 -23.44 7.33
C GLU A 145 11.59 -22.99 8.80
N PHE A 146 12.77 -22.72 9.36
CA PHE A 146 12.94 -22.26 10.74
C PHE A 146 12.26 -23.16 11.80
N PRO A 147 12.62 -24.46 11.89
CA PRO A 147 11.97 -25.41 12.80
C PRO A 147 12.11 -25.04 14.28
N ASP A 148 13.15 -24.29 14.64
CA ASP A 148 13.43 -23.88 16.02
C ASP A 148 12.67 -22.61 16.43
N TRP A 149 12.06 -21.90 15.48
CA TRP A 149 11.43 -20.59 15.70
C TRP A 149 9.91 -20.75 15.78
N ILE A 150 9.45 -21.60 16.69
CA ILE A 150 8.03 -21.86 16.96
C ILE A 150 7.55 -20.92 18.07
N PRO A 151 6.35 -20.33 17.96
CA PRO A 151 5.85 -19.46 19.00
C PRO A 151 5.54 -20.28 20.26
N VAL A 152 5.92 -19.74 21.42
CA VAL A 152 5.80 -20.43 22.70
C VAL A 152 4.95 -19.62 23.67
N ALA A 153 3.94 -20.24 24.28
CA ALA A 153 2.91 -19.55 25.06
C ALA A 153 3.45 -18.67 26.19
N HIS A 154 4.47 -19.12 26.94
CA HIS A 154 5.02 -18.36 28.07
C HIS A 154 5.80 -17.09 27.65
N ARG A 155 6.15 -16.92 26.36
CA ARG A 155 6.77 -15.70 25.83
C ARG A 155 5.77 -14.60 25.48
N TRP A 156 4.48 -14.92 25.59
CA TRP A 156 3.37 -14.01 25.36
C TRP A 156 2.80 -13.66 26.72
N THR A 157 2.73 -12.37 27.04
CA THR A 157 2.14 -11.87 28.30
C THR A 157 0.98 -10.95 27.97
N CYS A 158 -0.16 -11.10 28.65
CA CYS A 158 -1.23 -10.12 28.55
C CYS A 158 -0.84 -8.90 29.36
N LEU A 159 -0.91 -7.73 28.73
CA LEU A 159 -0.88 -6.48 29.46
C LEU A 159 -2.28 -6.19 30.03
N SER A 160 -2.32 -5.66 31.26
CA SER A 160 -3.51 -5.01 31.78
C SER A 160 -3.82 -3.72 30.99
N ASP A 161 -5.05 -3.20 31.10
CA ASP A 161 -5.43 -1.97 30.40
C ASP A 161 -4.52 -0.78 30.74
N SER A 162 -4.07 -0.69 32.00
CA SER A 162 -3.11 0.34 32.43
C SER A 162 -1.71 0.17 31.82
N GLU A 163 -1.24 -1.07 31.66
CA GLU A 163 0.06 -1.36 31.06
C GLU A 163 0.02 -1.21 29.53
N ALA A 164 -1.13 -1.49 28.91
CA ALA A 164 -1.33 -1.36 27.47
C ALA A 164 -1.54 0.11 27.04
N ALA A 165 -2.10 0.97 27.90
CA ALA A 165 -2.46 2.35 27.60
C ALA A 165 -1.36 3.20 26.92
N PRO A 166 -0.06 3.09 27.29
CA PRO A 166 1.01 3.82 26.61
C PRO A 166 1.24 3.42 25.15
N TYR A 167 0.91 2.18 24.78
CA TYR A 167 1.11 1.63 23.44
C TYR A 167 -0.07 1.91 22.51
N LEU A 168 -1.25 2.20 23.06
CA LEU A 168 -2.44 2.41 22.25
C LEU A 168 -2.32 3.71 21.43
N PRO A 169 -2.70 3.69 20.14
CA PRO A 169 -2.83 4.89 19.32
C PRO A 169 -3.82 5.86 19.96
N ALA A 170 -3.52 7.15 19.97
CA ALA A 170 -4.24 8.17 20.75
C ALA A 170 -5.67 8.38 20.26
N GLU A 171 -5.95 8.24 18.97
CA GLU A 171 -7.28 8.52 18.43
C GLU A 171 -8.24 7.37 18.70
N GLU A 172 -9.21 7.62 19.57
CA GLU A 172 -10.26 6.66 19.91
C GLU A 172 -11.34 6.55 18.85
N LYS A 173 -11.49 7.57 18.00
CA LYS A 173 -12.48 7.63 16.93
C LYS A 173 -11.86 8.16 15.66
N SER A 174 -12.28 7.62 14.52
CA SER A 174 -11.85 8.11 13.22
C SER A 174 -12.32 9.57 12.99
N PRO A 175 -11.67 10.29 12.05
CA PRO A 175 -12.31 11.41 11.38
C PRO A 175 -13.65 11.00 10.79
N LEU A 176 -14.54 11.96 10.57
CA LEU A 176 -15.77 11.71 9.80
C LEU A 176 -15.39 11.33 8.37
N PHE A 177 -16.06 10.34 7.80
CA PHE A 177 -15.87 9.98 6.41
C PHE A 177 -17.14 9.47 5.75
N SER A 178 -17.25 9.57 4.44
CA SER A 178 -18.28 8.91 3.63
C SER A 178 -17.64 8.06 2.54
N ILE A 179 -18.38 7.07 2.04
CA ILE A 179 -17.95 6.19 0.96
C ILE A 179 -18.96 6.26 -0.18
N HIS A 180 -18.55 6.90 -1.26
CA HIS A 180 -19.28 6.97 -2.51
C HIS A 180 -18.80 5.85 -3.45
N ARG A 181 -19.69 4.95 -3.84
CA ARG A 181 -19.36 3.80 -4.71
C ARG A 181 -19.92 4.04 -6.10
N GLU A 182 -19.07 3.95 -7.11
CA GLU A 182 -19.50 4.16 -8.50
C GLU A 182 -20.68 3.26 -8.89
N GLY A 183 -21.72 3.88 -9.46
CA GLY A 183 -22.92 3.20 -9.93
C GLY A 183 -23.91 2.83 -8.81
N ILE A 184 -23.61 3.14 -7.55
CA ILE A 184 -24.52 2.99 -6.42
C ILE A 184 -24.92 4.40 -5.95
N LYS A 185 -26.22 4.61 -5.69
CA LYS A 185 -26.68 5.89 -5.17
C LYS A 185 -26.14 6.10 -3.76
N ASP A 186 -25.63 7.30 -3.52
CA ASP A 186 -25.09 7.70 -2.24
C ASP A 186 -26.23 8.11 -1.31
N ASP A 187 -26.28 7.50 -0.13
CA ASP A 187 -27.23 7.86 0.92
C ASP A 187 -26.75 9.09 1.71
N GLY A 188 -25.55 9.61 1.42
CA GLY A 188 -24.95 10.75 2.12
C GLY A 188 -24.53 10.43 3.56
N ALA A 189 -24.46 9.15 3.91
CA ALA A 189 -24.14 8.69 5.25
C ALA A 189 -22.70 9.07 5.63
N LEU A 190 -22.56 9.72 6.79
CA LEU A 190 -21.27 9.98 7.41
C LEU A 190 -21.00 8.90 8.45
N TYR A 191 -19.84 8.29 8.36
CA TYR A 191 -19.38 7.25 9.26
C TYR A 191 -18.34 7.80 10.23
N ARG A 192 -18.34 7.21 11.44
CA ARG A 192 -17.30 7.37 12.43
C ARG A 192 -17.03 6.05 13.13
N LEU A 193 -15.83 5.54 12.98
CA LEU A 193 -15.41 4.26 13.55
C LEU A 193 -14.71 4.47 14.89
N ASN A 194 -14.99 3.61 15.86
CA ASN A 194 -14.14 3.53 17.06
C ASN A 194 -12.81 2.86 16.71
N ARG A 195 -11.77 3.14 17.52
CA ARG A 195 -10.45 2.52 17.40
C ARG A 195 -10.59 1.01 17.45
N PHE A 196 -9.99 0.34 16.46
CA PHE A 196 -10.04 -1.11 16.27
C PHE A 196 -11.40 -1.67 15.81
N SER A 197 -12.31 -0.80 15.35
CA SER A 197 -13.58 -1.20 14.73
C SER A 197 -13.50 -1.15 13.20
N SER A 198 -14.45 -1.83 12.56
CA SER A 198 -14.58 -1.95 11.12
C SER A 198 -16.03 -1.77 10.67
N LEU A 199 -16.20 -1.34 9.42
CA LEU A 199 -17.48 -1.42 8.73
C LEU A 199 -17.70 -2.84 8.19
N GLN A 200 -18.96 -3.20 8.00
CA GLN A 200 -19.29 -4.40 7.24
C GLN A 200 -18.78 -4.26 5.79
N PRO A 201 -18.23 -5.34 5.20
CA PRO A 201 -17.94 -5.36 3.77
C PRO A 201 -19.22 -5.06 2.98
N HIS A 202 -19.09 -4.28 1.91
CA HIS A 202 -20.27 -3.91 1.14
C HIS A 202 -20.83 -5.14 0.40
N PRO A 203 -22.15 -5.41 0.42
CA PRO A 203 -22.70 -6.65 -0.14
C PRO A 203 -22.51 -6.74 -1.67
N GLU A 204 -22.54 -5.60 -2.37
CA GLU A 204 -22.36 -5.56 -3.84
C GLU A 204 -20.97 -5.10 -4.29
N ARG A 205 -20.09 -4.70 -3.37
CA ARG A 205 -18.77 -4.15 -3.68
C ARG A 205 -17.74 -4.83 -2.83
N LEU A 206 -16.64 -5.21 -3.45
CA LEU A 206 -15.58 -6.00 -2.82
C LEU A 206 -14.62 -5.07 -2.09
N ASP A 207 -15.17 -4.24 -1.21
CA ASP A 207 -14.44 -3.25 -0.41
C ASP A 207 -14.72 -3.42 1.10
N GLY A 208 -13.73 -3.06 1.92
CA GLY A 208 -13.83 -3.07 3.37
C GLY A 208 -13.03 -1.94 3.99
N SER A 209 -13.46 -1.44 5.14
CA SER A 209 -12.81 -0.31 5.83
C SER A 209 -12.75 -0.52 7.34
N PHE A 210 -11.61 -0.22 7.95
CA PHE A 210 -11.41 -0.32 9.41
C PHE A 210 -10.46 0.76 9.93
N PHE A 211 -10.59 1.09 11.21
CA PHE A 211 -9.85 2.19 11.82
C PHE A 211 -8.79 1.68 12.82
N VAL A 212 -7.53 2.07 12.59
CA VAL A 212 -6.39 1.58 13.38
C VAL A 212 -5.95 2.52 14.50
N GLY A 213 -6.50 3.73 14.58
CA GLY A 213 -6.27 4.69 15.67
C GLY A 213 -5.17 5.73 15.46
N GLY A 214 -4.44 5.69 14.34
CA GLY A 214 -3.35 6.63 14.06
C GLY A 214 -2.88 6.55 12.61
N PRO A 215 -1.97 7.42 12.16
CA PRO A 215 -1.55 7.46 10.76
C PRO A 215 -0.71 6.22 10.44
N VAL A 216 -1.06 5.52 9.35
CA VAL A 216 -0.45 4.26 8.96
C VAL A 216 0.87 4.51 8.25
N TRP A 217 1.95 3.86 8.66
CA TRP A 217 3.29 4.03 8.05
C TRP A 217 3.92 2.71 7.58
N ALA A 218 3.56 1.60 8.22
CA ALA A 218 3.99 0.27 7.81
C ALA A 218 2.80 -0.69 7.74
N MET A 219 2.80 -1.52 6.71
CA MET A 219 1.74 -2.48 6.43
C MET A 219 2.33 -3.63 5.62
N GLU A 220 1.96 -4.87 5.93
CA GLU A 220 2.41 -6.05 5.18
C GLU A 220 1.41 -7.21 5.33
N TRP A 221 1.14 -7.94 4.25
CA TRP A 221 0.29 -9.13 4.27
C TRP A 221 1.03 -10.34 4.83
N CYS A 222 0.32 -11.17 5.58
CA CYS A 222 0.80 -12.47 6.00
C CYS A 222 0.76 -13.46 4.81
N PRO A 223 1.90 -14.05 4.40
CA PRO A 223 1.94 -15.06 3.37
C PRO A 223 1.22 -16.34 3.82
N THR A 224 0.44 -16.93 2.93
CA THR A 224 -0.23 -18.23 3.14
C THR A 224 0.11 -19.18 2.00
N PRO A 225 0.23 -20.49 2.26
CA PRO A 225 0.45 -21.47 1.20
C PRO A 225 -0.69 -21.44 0.17
N GLU A 226 -0.33 -21.67 -1.09
CA GLU A 226 -1.28 -21.71 -2.19
C GLU A 226 -2.38 -22.77 -1.97
N GLY A 227 -3.64 -22.34 -2.03
CA GLY A 227 -4.79 -23.23 -1.87
C GLY A 227 -5.11 -23.61 -0.42
N SER A 228 -4.46 -22.98 0.56
CA SER A 228 -4.76 -23.20 1.98
C SER A 228 -6.18 -22.79 2.36
N ALA A 229 -6.80 -21.88 1.58
CA ALA A 229 -8.10 -21.26 1.91
C ALA A 229 -8.15 -20.68 3.34
N ALA A 230 -6.99 -20.32 3.89
CA ALA A 230 -6.86 -19.83 5.25
C ALA A 230 -7.39 -18.38 5.36
N PRO A 231 -7.85 -17.97 6.56
CA PRO A 231 -8.12 -16.57 6.84
C PRO A 231 -6.90 -15.70 6.55
N GLN A 232 -7.14 -14.55 5.95
CA GLN A 232 -6.09 -13.64 5.51
C GLN A 232 -5.82 -12.62 6.62
N TYR A 233 -4.53 -12.33 6.82
CA TYR A 233 -4.08 -11.40 7.86
C TYR A 233 -3.17 -10.31 7.30
N VAL A 234 -3.27 -9.12 7.87
CA VAL A 234 -2.42 -7.97 7.56
C VAL A 234 -1.82 -7.44 8.85
N ALA A 235 -0.51 -7.30 8.90
CA ALA A 235 0.18 -6.57 9.94
C ALA A 235 0.15 -5.08 9.61
N VAL A 236 -0.23 -4.24 10.57
CA VAL A 236 -0.32 -2.78 10.43
C VAL A 236 0.40 -2.12 11.60
N SER A 237 1.20 -1.09 11.32
CA SER A 237 1.73 -0.20 12.35
C SER A 237 1.36 1.24 12.01
N CYS A 238 0.92 1.96 13.04
CA CYS A 238 0.61 3.37 12.97
C CYS A 238 1.37 4.12 14.06
N HIS A 239 1.60 5.41 13.83
CA HIS A 239 2.11 6.27 14.90
C HIS A 239 1.07 6.45 16.00
N ARG A 240 1.52 6.88 17.18
CA ARG A 240 0.64 7.02 18.33
C ARG A 240 -0.26 8.25 18.18
N SER A 241 0.28 9.36 17.70
CA SER A 241 -0.49 10.59 17.45
C SER A 241 -0.55 10.92 15.96
N MET A 242 -1.61 11.62 15.54
CA MET A 242 -1.78 12.13 14.18
C MET A 242 -0.76 13.22 13.80
N GLU A 243 -0.13 13.85 14.80
CA GLU A 243 0.83 14.94 14.62
C GLU A 243 2.28 14.55 14.94
N GLU A 244 2.52 13.26 15.21
CA GLU A 244 3.83 12.77 15.59
C GLU A 244 4.82 12.86 14.42
N THR A 245 5.92 13.58 14.64
CA THR A 245 6.99 13.75 13.65
C THR A 245 8.31 13.23 14.19
N HIS A 246 9.08 12.57 13.33
CA HIS A 246 10.36 11.98 13.69
C HIS A 246 11.45 12.58 12.81
N SER A 247 12.44 13.24 13.42
CA SER A 247 13.62 13.69 12.68
C SER A 247 14.35 12.48 12.10
N ALA A 248 14.62 12.48 10.79
CA ALA A 248 15.27 11.36 10.11
C ALA A 248 16.67 11.06 10.66
N SER A 249 17.39 12.06 11.18
CA SER A 249 18.75 11.92 11.69
C SER A 249 18.85 11.44 13.13
N GLY A 250 17.76 11.54 13.90
CA GLY A 250 17.72 11.11 15.30
C GLY A 250 17.26 9.66 15.44
N LEU A 251 17.74 8.97 16.46
CA LEU A 251 17.14 7.71 16.91
C LEU A 251 15.96 8.03 17.82
N HIS A 252 14.86 7.29 17.66
CA HIS A 252 13.67 7.44 18.49
C HIS A 252 13.34 6.11 19.14
N SER A 253 13.11 6.14 20.44
CA SER A 253 12.65 4.98 21.21
C SER A 253 11.39 5.36 21.95
N GLY A 254 10.52 4.40 22.20
CA GLY A 254 9.22 4.66 22.76
C GLY A 254 8.22 3.55 22.44
N PRO A 255 7.01 3.67 22.97
CA PRO A 255 5.98 2.66 22.79
C PRO A 255 5.48 2.64 21.35
N ALA A 256 5.40 1.45 20.78
CA ALA A 256 4.80 1.17 19.49
C ALA A 256 3.91 -0.07 19.55
N LEU A 257 2.90 -0.08 18.69
CA LEU A 257 1.92 -1.15 18.60
C LEU A 257 1.89 -1.72 17.19
N LEU A 258 2.26 -3.00 17.06
CA LEU A 258 2.15 -3.75 15.81
C LEU A 258 0.82 -4.51 15.85
N GLN A 259 -0.12 -4.14 14.99
CA GLN A 259 -1.49 -4.66 14.99
C GLN A 259 -1.61 -5.78 13.96
N LEU A 260 -2.18 -6.94 14.33
CA LEU A 260 -2.48 -8.01 13.39
C LEU A 260 -3.99 -8.06 13.12
N TRP A 261 -4.38 -7.65 11.91
CA TRP A 261 -5.78 -7.60 11.49
C TRP A 261 -6.15 -8.84 10.68
N GLY A 262 -7.27 -9.49 11.03
CA GLY A 262 -7.85 -10.58 10.26
C GLY A 262 -8.96 -10.06 9.34
N LEU A 263 -8.85 -10.34 8.05
CA LEU A 263 -9.81 -9.95 7.00
C LEU A 263 -10.77 -11.09 6.60
N GLY A 264 -10.73 -12.21 7.32
CA GLY A 264 -11.53 -13.39 7.00
C GLY A 264 -11.00 -14.15 5.78
N VAL A 265 -11.81 -15.05 5.24
CA VAL A 265 -11.48 -15.79 4.01
C VAL A 265 -11.90 -14.94 2.81
N LEU A 266 -10.91 -14.28 2.20
CA LEU A 266 -11.14 -13.41 1.06
C LEU A 266 -11.27 -14.23 -0.23
N GLN A 267 -12.37 -14.07 -0.94
CA GLN A 267 -12.59 -14.64 -2.27
C GLN A 267 -12.65 -13.53 -3.32
N THR A 268 -12.18 -13.81 -4.54
CA THR A 268 -12.09 -12.80 -5.61
C THR A 268 -13.44 -12.34 -6.14
N GLU A 269 -14.48 -13.18 -6.14
CA GLU A 269 -15.80 -12.81 -6.67
C GLU A 269 -16.85 -12.60 -5.57
N GLN A 270 -16.80 -13.40 -4.50
CA GLN A 270 -17.79 -13.39 -3.42
C GLN A 270 -17.42 -12.45 -2.27
N GLY A 271 -16.19 -11.90 -2.27
CA GLY A 271 -15.73 -11.04 -1.18
C GLY A 271 -15.33 -11.80 0.07
N SER A 272 -15.34 -11.10 1.20
CA SER A 272 -15.38 -11.72 2.54
C SER A 272 -16.74 -11.41 3.16
N PRO A 273 -17.43 -12.40 3.75
CA PRO A 273 -18.60 -12.16 4.58
C PRO A 273 -18.23 -11.58 5.96
N ASP A 274 -16.96 -11.70 6.36
CA ASP A 274 -16.50 -11.33 7.69
C ASP A 274 -15.98 -9.88 7.71
N LYS A 275 -16.42 -9.10 8.70
CA LYS A 275 -15.82 -7.81 9.02
C LYS A 275 -14.35 -7.96 9.43
N ALA A 276 -13.54 -6.96 9.07
CA ALA A 276 -12.16 -6.90 9.51
C ALA A 276 -12.10 -6.81 11.05
N ARG A 277 -11.22 -7.59 11.70
CA ARG A 277 -11.10 -7.58 13.16
C ARG A 277 -9.64 -7.53 13.58
N LEU A 278 -9.34 -6.74 14.61
CA LEU A 278 -8.03 -6.81 15.26
C LEU A 278 -7.93 -8.16 16.00
N ALA A 279 -7.05 -9.04 15.54
CA ALA A 279 -6.88 -10.37 16.11
C ALA A 279 -6.10 -10.29 17.43
N TYR A 280 -4.95 -9.61 17.41
CA TYR A 280 -4.18 -9.19 18.58
C TYR A 280 -3.17 -8.12 18.15
N ALA A 281 -2.47 -7.51 19.10
CA ALA A 281 -1.43 -6.53 18.81
C ALA A 281 -0.18 -6.75 19.68
N ILE A 282 1.00 -6.44 19.18
CA ILE A 282 2.28 -6.61 19.88
C ILE A 282 2.75 -5.26 20.37
N ALA A 283 2.92 -5.13 21.69
CA ALA A 283 3.54 -3.98 22.32
C ALA A 283 5.08 -4.08 22.21
N ALA A 284 5.72 -3.01 21.75
CA ALA A 284 7.17 -2.90 21.61
C ALA A 284 7.66 -1.52 22.07
N ASP A 285 8.86 -1.43 22.64
CA ASP A 285 9.45 -0.19 23.18
C ASP A 285 10.56 0.41 22.28
N TYR A 286 10.61 -0.02 21.02
CA TYR A 286 11.71 0.28 20.09
C TYR A 286 11.44 1.51 19.21
N GLY A 287 10.40 2.30 19.52
CA GLY A 287 9.99 3.45 18.72
C GLY A 287 9.09 3.06 17.54
N CYS A 288 8.84 4.01 16.61
CA CYS A 288 7.98 3.77 15.45
C CYS A 288 8.56 2.73 14.48
N VAL A 289 7.67 2.06 13.73
CA VAL A 289 8.01 1.04 12.73
C VAL A 289 7.96 1.65 11.33
N TRP A 290 9.09 1.60 10.61
CA TRP A 290 9.18 2.14 9.25
C TRP A 290 8.88 1.12 8.16
N ASP A 291 9.22 -0.15 8.39
CA ASP A 291 8.96 -1.21 7.43
C ASP A 291 8.77 -2.56 8.12
N MET A 292 8.02 -3.44 7.46
CA MET A 292 7.71 -4.78 7.94
C MET A 292 7.76 -5.76 6.77
N LYS A 293 8.39 -6.92 6.98
CA LYS A 293 8.44 -8.00 5.97
C LYS A 293 8.21 -9.35 6.62
N PHE A 294 7.31 -10.13 6.06
CA PHE A 294 7.11 -11.52 6.45
C PHE A 294 8.12 -12.44 5.75
N CYS A 295 8.46 -13.57 6.39
CA CYS A 295 9.13 -14.67 5.71
C CYS A 295 8.27 -15.16 4.53
N PRO A 296 8.79 -15.21 3.30
CA PRO A 296 7.96 -15.44 2.10
C PRO A 296 7.24 -16.80 2.06
N SER A 297 7.85 -17.85 2.61
CA SER A 297 7.25 -19.19 2.69
C SER A 297 7.91 -20.04 3.78
N GLY A 298 7.39 -21.25 4.03
CA GLY A 298 7.92 -22.22 5.00
C GLY A 298 7.72 -21.86 6.48
N ALA A 299 7.26 -20.64 6.78
CA ALA A 299 7.02 -20.17 8.14
C ALA A 299 5.57 -20.39 8.64
N TRP A 300 4.65 -20.81 7.78
CA TRP A 300 3.24 -20.99 8.11
C TRP A 300 2.91 -22.46 8.42
N GLU A 301 2.06 -22.71 9.40
CA GLU A 301 1.50 -24.02 9.71
C GLU A 301 -0.03 -24.01 9.63
N PRO A 302 -0.70 -25.15 9.35
CA PRO A 302 -2.14 -25.25 9.52
C PRO A 302 -2.57 -24.82 10.93
N PRO A 303 -3.66 -24.04 11.08
CA PRO A 303 -4.15 -23.61 12.40
C PRO A 303 -4.45 -24.77 13.35
N THR A 304 -4.86 -25.92 12.79
CA THR A 304 -5.18 -27.17 13.49
C THR A 304 -3.96 -28.00 13.88
N THR A 305 -2.74 -27.58 13.52
CA THR A 305 -1.52 -28.32 13.82
C THR A 305 -1.36 -28.53 15.32
N ALA A 306 -1.44 -29.79 15.76
CA ALA A 306 -1.24 -30.16 17.15
C ALA A 306 0.23 -29.98 17.53
N ARG A 307 0.48 -29.07 18.48
CA ARG A 307 1.80 -28.86 19.07
C ARG A 307 1.76 -29.25 20.55
N THR A 308 2.86 -29.80 21.05
CA THR A 308 3.01 -30.10 22.48
C THR A 308 3.17 -28.78 23.24
N HIS A 309 2.29 -28.53 24.21
CA HIS A 309 2.42 -27.37 25.10
C HIS A 309 3.84 -27.30 25.68
N PRO A 310 4.52 -26.14 25.69
CA PRO A 310 4.00 -24.78 25.49
C PRO A 310 4.04 -24.24 24.04
N GLN A 311 4.35 -25.05 23.03
CA GLN A 311 4.41 -24.60 21.64
C GLN A 311 3.01 -24.38 21.04
N MET A 312 2.90 -23.38 20.15
CA MET A 312 1.66 -23.03 19.43
C MET A 312 1.88 -23.14 17.92
N SER A 313 0.81 -23.38 17.16
CA SER A 313 0.87 -23.38 15.69
C SER A 313 1.23 -21.99 15.16
N ARG A 314 2.19 -21.95 14.23
CA ARG A 314 2.77 -20.72 13.71
C ARG A 314 1.98 -20.17 12.51
N LEU A 315 1.60 -18.90 12.60
CA LEU A 315 1.03 -18.13 11.51
C LEU A 315 2.14 -17.63 10.56
N GLY A 316 3.27 -17.18 11.09
CA GLY A 316 4.40 -16.74 10.26
C GLY A 316 5.52 -16.09 11.07
N LEU A 317 6.60 -15.72 10.37
CA LEU A 317 7.69 -14.94 10.91
C LEU A 317 7.62 -13.52 10.35
N LEU A 318 7.66 -12.51 11.22
CA LEU A 318 7.57 -11.10 10.87
C LEU A 318 8.84 -10.37 11.33
N ALA A 319 9.55 -9.74 10.40
CA ALA A 319 10.60 -8.78 10.72
C ALA A 319 10.05 -7.35 10.68
N ALA A 320 10.42 -6.53 11.66
CA ALA A 320 10.05 -5.12 11.75
C ALA A 320 11.29 -4.24 11.95
N ALA A 321 11.35 -3.13 11.22
CA ALA A 321 12.41 -2.14 11.27
C ALA A 321 11.96 -0.93 12.10
N PHE A 322 12.75 -0.58 13.11
CA PHE A 322 12.40 0.42 14.09
C PHE A 322 13.26 1.69 13.99
N SER A 323 12.70 2.79 14.50
CA SER A 323 13.37 4.10 14.59
C SER A 323 14.48 4.17 15.63
N ASP A 324 14.63 3.18 16.51
CA ASP A 324 15.81 3.04 17.38
C ASP A 324 17.01 2.37 16.68
N GLY A 325 16.85 2.00 15.40
CA GLY A 325 17.89 1.34 14.60
C GLY A 325 17.91 -0.18 14.74
N ARG A 326 17.01 -0.79 15.51
CA ARG A 326 16.91 -2.26 15.62
C ARG A 326 16.02 -2.83 14.52
N VAL A 327 16.33 -4.07 14.13
CA VAL A 327 15.41 -4.93 13.40
C VAL A 327 15.05 -6.10 14.29
N VAL A 328 13.76 -6.36 14.48
CA VAL A 328 13.27 -7.39 15.40
C VAL A 328 12.46 -8.42 14.64
N VAL A 329 12.69 -9.70 14.91
CA VAL A 329 11.96 -10.83 14.32
C VAL A 329 11.05 -11.48 15.35
N TYR A 330 9.77 -11.54 15.02
CA TYR A 330 8.71 -12.18 15.81
C TYR A 330 8.27 -13.48 15.14
N SER A 331 7.97 -14.50 15.93
CA SER A 331 7.15 -15.64 15.48
C SER A 331 5.72 -15.45 15.95
N LEU A 332 4.83 -15.31 14.99
CA LEU A 332 3.42 -15.06 15.23
C LEU A 332 2.66 -16.40 15.32
N PRO A 333 1.90 -16.66 16.40
CA PRO A 333 0.99 -17.79 16.47
C PRO A 333 -0.30 -17.49 15.70
N HIS A 334 -1.01 -18.56 15.34
CA HIS A 334 -2.41 -18.41 14.93
C HIS A 334 -3.23 -17.79 16.08
N PRO A 335 -4.14 -16.83 15.80
CA PRO A 335 -4.96 -16.22 16.85
C PRO A 335 -5.72 -17.26 17.69
N GLY A 336 -6.28 -18.30 17.05
CA GLY A 336 -6.97 -19.39 17.75
C GLY A 336 -6.07 -20.15 18.73
N ALA A 337 -4.81 -20.42 18.35
CA ALA A 337 -3.84 -21.09 19.21
C ALA A 337 -3.44 -20.21 20.41
N LEU A 338 -3.25 -18.91 20.18
CA LEU A 338 -2.98 -17.95 21.25
C LEU A 338 -4.15 -17.86 22.24
N HIS A 339 -5.39 -17.82 21.75
CA HIS A 339 -6.58 -17.84 22.61
C HIS A 339 -6.67 -19.12 23.45
N HIS A 340 -6.40 -20.28 22.86
CA HIS A 340 -6.41 -21.55 23.58
C HIS A 340 -5.35 -21.60 24.69
N ALA A 341 -4.12 -21.16 24.39
CA ALA A 341 -3.04 -21.10 25.37
C ALA A 341 -3.37 -20.20 26.58
N LYS A 342 -4.07 -19.07 26.35
CA LYS A 342 -4.55 -18.19 27.44
C LYS A 342 -5.51 -18.92 28.38
N THR A 343 -6.44 -19.70 27.83
CA THR A 343 -7.41 -20.46 28.65
C THR A 343 -6.73 -21.53 29.50
N THR A 344 -5.75 -22.25 28.96
CA THR A 344 -5.05 -23.34 29.67
C THR A 344 -4.14 -22.85 30.79
N GLN A 345 -3.57 -21.64 30.67
CA GLN A 345 -2.65 -21.09 31.66
C GLN A 345 -3.31 -20.32 32.82
N GLY A 346 -4.65 -20.30 32.90
CA GLY A 346 -5.35 -19.68 34.02
C GLY A 346 -5.08 -18.18 34.17
N TRP A 347 -4.90 -17.46 33.07
CA TRP A 347 -4.72 -16.00 33.10
C TRP A 347 -5.96 -15.35 33.73
N HIS A 348 -5.79 -14.78 34.92
CA HIS A 348 -6.89 -14.18 35.67
C HIS A 348 -7.30 -12.85 35.05
N TRP A 349 -8.60 -12.72 34.77
CA TRP A 349 -9.22 -11.45 34.39
C TRP A 349 -9.05 -10.41 35.50
N CYS A 350 -8.37 -9.31 35.21
CA CYS A 350 -8.59 -8.06 35.93
C CYS A 350 -9.60 -7.23 35.12
N GLY A 351 -10.87 -7.22 35.54
CA GLY A 351 -11.88 -6.28 35.06
C GLY A 351 -12.87 -6.84 34.05
N ALA A 352 -14.14 -6.47 34.22
CA ALA A 352 -15.26 -6.89 33.40
C ALA A 352 -15.10 -6.44 31.94
N VAL A 353 -15.25 -7.41 31.03
CA VAL A 353 -15.23 -7.24 29.59
C VAL A 353 -16.41 -6.39 29.13
N THR A 354 -16.17 -5.11 28.90
CA THR A 354 -16.88 -4.42 27.81
C THR A 354 -16.23 -4.87 26.51
N HIS A 355 -16.95 -5.66 25.72
CA HIS A 355 -16.54 -6.09 24.38
C HIS A 355 -15.92 -4.91 23.59
N GLY A 356 -14.68 -5.08 23.12
CA GLY A 356 -14.04 -4.11 22.22
C GLY A 356 -12.61 -3.67 22.59
N SER A 357 -12.03 -4.10 23.71
CA SER A 357 -10.62 -3.83 24.02
C SER A 357 -9.72 -5.02 23.64
N PRO A 358 -8.99 -4.96 22.52
CA PRO A 358 -7.99 -5.95 22.20
C PRO A 358 -6.82 -5.76 23.15
N LEU A 359 -6.74 -6.61 24.17
CA LEU A 359 -5.58 -6.72 25.06
C LEU A 359 -4.33 -6.91 24.20
N ALA A 360 -3.42 -5.94 24.22
CA ALA A 360 -2.13 -6.02 23.53
C ALA A 360 -1.25 -7.05 24.28
N PRO A 361 -0.97 -8.25 23.72
CA PRO A 361 0.11 -9.06 24.25
C PRO A 361 1.45 -8.33 24.11
N GLN A 362 2.21 -8.28 25.19
CA GLN A 362 3.65 -8.08 25.08
C GLN A 362 4.27 -9.41 24.69
N VAL A 363 5.16 -9.36 23.70
CA VAL A 363 5.76 -10.56 23.10
C VAL A 363 7.26 -10.42 23.15
N GLN A 364 7.94 -11.42 23.71
CA GLN A 364 9.38 -11.53 23.56
C GLN A 364 9.73 -11.94 22.12
N CYS A 365 10.59 -11.14 21.49
CA CYS A 365 11.07 -11.44 20.15
C CYS A 365 11.91 -12.73 20.10
N ILE A 366 12.05 -13.29 18.90
CA ILE A 366 12.96 -14.43 18.70
C ILE A 366 14.37 -13.94 18.48
N ALA A 367 14.53 -12.91 17.63
CA ALA A 367 15.82 -12.37 17.31
C ALA A 367 15.78 -10.84 17.23
N THR A 368 16.80 -10.20 17.80
CA THR A 368 17.14 -8.80 17.56
C THR A 368 18.37 -8.75 16.68
N LEU A 369 18.24 -8.14 15.52
CA LEU A 369 19.29 -7.95 14.53
C LEU A 369 19.86 -6.55 14.71
N GLN A 370 21.18 -6.48 14.83
CA GLN A 370 21.88 -5.23 15.08
C GLN A 370 23.11 -5.14 14.19
N VAL A 371 23.36 -3.96 13.62
CA VAL A 371 24.63 -3.67 12.94
C VAL A 371 25.72 -3.50 13.99
N GLY A 372 26.91 -4.01 13.70
CA GLY A 372 28.09 -3.98 14.57
C GLY A 372 28.72 -5.36 14.76
N SER A 373 29.46 -5.52 15.86
CA SER A 373 30.09 -6.79 16.23
C SER A 373 29.97 -7.04 17.74
N ILE A 374 30.36 -8.24 18.17
CA ILE A 374 30.40 -8.60 19.60
C ILE A 374 31.44 -7.78 20.37
N GLN A 375 32.55 -7.42 19.72
CA GLN A 375 33.68 -6.73 20.35
C GLN A 375 33.52 -5.20 20.34
N ALA A 376 32.86 -4.65 19.32
CA ALA A 376 32.51 -3.24 19.23
C ALA A 376 31.03 -3.05 19.58
N GLY A 377 30.75 -2.95 20.88
CA GLY A 377 29.40 -2.68 21.36
C GLY A 377 29.02 -1.23 21.13
N ASN A 378 28.15 -0.95 20.16
CA ASN A 378 26.97 -0.08 20.29
C ASN A 378 26.18 -0.03 18.97
N ALA A 379 24.84 0.01 19.08
CA ALA A 379 23.85 -0.12 18.00
C ALA A 379 23.62 1.17 17.19
N SER A 380 24.27 2.26 17.57
CA SER A 380 23.76 3.60 17.30
C SER A 380 24.45 4.34 16.16
N GLU A 381 25.48 3.77 15.53
CA GLU A 381 26.25 4.51 14.51
C GLU A 381 25.52 4.61 13.17
N CYS A 382 24.74 3.58 12.79
CA CYS A 382 24.02 3.58 11.51
C CYS A 382 22.72 4.40 11.52
N GLY A 383 22.26 4.86 12.69
CA GLY A 383 20.98 5.55 12.86
C GLY A 383 19.76 4.64 12.65
N GLN A 384 18.63 5.22 12.25
CA GLN A 384 17.35 4.51 12.13
C GLN A 384 17.38 3.43 11.03
N CYS A 385 16.58 2.38 11.17
CA CYS A 385 16.37 1.38 10.12
C CYS A 385 15.09 1.71 9.34
N PHE A 386 15.19 1.97 8.04
CA PHE A 386 14.06 2.45 7.22
C PHE A 386 13.43 1.39 6.33
N SER A 387 14.18 0.36 5.94
CA SER A 387 13.73 -0.59 4.92
C SER A 387 14.24 -1.99 5.17
N LEU A 388 13.42 -2.98 4.82
CA LEU A 388 13.72 -4.40 4.94
C LEU A 388 13.48 -5.13 3.63
N SER A 389 14.27 -6.17 3.36
CA SER A 389 13.97 -7.12 2.30
C SER A 389 14.35 -8.53 2.71
N TRP A 390 13.38 -9.43 2.68
CA TRP A 390 13.56 -10.84 3.04
C TRP A 390 13.87 -11.63 1.77
N MET A 391 14.91 -12.48 1.82
CA MET A 391 15.31 -13.26 0.66
C MET A 391 14.15 -14.12 0.11
N PRO A 392 13.77 -13.95 -1.16
CA PRO A 392 12.58 -14.54 -1.75
C PRO A 392 12.75 -16.01 -2.13
N SER A 393 13.97 -16.54 -2.14
CA SER A 393 14.22 -17.94 -2.43
C SER A 393 14.54 -18.74 -1.17
N LYS A 394 14.17 -20.01 -1.18
CA LYS A 394 14.50 -20.97 -0.14
C LYS A 394 16.02 -21.09 0.06
N PRO A 395 16.50 -21.22 1.31
CA PRO A 395 15.72 -21.44 2.53
C PRO A 395 15.35 -20.15 3.29
N HIS A 396 15.20 -19.00 2.60
CA HIS A 396 14.77 -17.73 3.18
C HIS A 396 15.61 -17.25 4.39
N HIS A 397 16.85 -17.68 4.50
CA HIS A 397 17.68 -17.46 5.69
C HIS A 397 18.38 -16.09 5.72
N HIS A 398 18.28 -15.30 4.64
CA HIS A 398 18.85 -13.96 4.59
C HIS A 398 17.78 -12.88 4.73
N LEU A 399 18.12 -11.87 5.54
CA LEU A 399 17.36 -10.65 5.68
C LEU A 399 18.31 -9.47 5.47
N ALA A 400 17.96 -8.54 4.58
CA ALA A 400 18.67 -7.29 4.38
C ALA A 400 17.92 -6.13 5.03
N ALA A 401 18.67 -5.15 5.55
CA ALA A 401 18.11 -3.92 6.09
C ALA A 401 18.95 -2.69 5.67
N GLY A 402 18.25 -1.56 5.51
CA GLY A 402 18.82 -0.27 5.11
C GLY A 402 18.70 0.79 6.20
N PHE A 403 19.79 1.51 6.45
CA PHE A 403 19.93 2.43 7.57
C PHE A 403 20.07 3.90 7.15
N TYR A 404 19.96 4.81 8.13
CA TYR A 404 20.05 6.26 7.94
C TYR A 404 21.38 6.73 7.37
N ASP A 405 22.50 6.13 7.79
CA ASP A 405 23.84 6.48 7.33
C ASP A 405 24.16 6.01 5.89
N GLY A 406 23.23 5.31 5.24
CA GLY A 406 23.43 4.72 3.92
C GLY A 406 23.99 3.29 3.93
N THR A 407 24.19 2.71 5.11
CA THR A 407 24.63 1.33 5.29
C THR A 407 23.52 0.34 4.92
N VAL A 408 23.92 -0.72 4.23
CA VAL A 408 23.11 -1.92 4.02
C VAL A 408 23.78 -3.09 4.71
N ALA A 409 23.03 -3.77 5.56
CA ALA A 409 23.48 -4.94 6.29
C ALA A 409 22.63 -6.16 5.94
N VAL A 410 23.28 -7.32 5.87
CA VAL A 410 22.65 -8.61 5.55
C VAL A 410 22.99 -9.63 6.64
N TRP A 411 21.95 -10.21 7.22
CA TRP A 411 22.06 -11.22 8.27
C TRP A 411 21.73 -12.60 7.74
N ASN A 412 22.41 -13.60 8.30
CA ASN A 412 22.01 -15.00 8.18
C ASN A 412 21.27 -15.40 9.46
N LEU A 413 19.96 -15.57 9.34
CA LEU A 413 19.05 -15.89 10.43
C LEU A 413 19.27 -17.29 11.01
N LEU A 414 19.88 -18.21 10.25
CA LEU A 414 20.18 -19.58 10.66
C LEU A 414 21.64 -19.76 11.09
N THR A 415 22.39 -18.67 11.28
CA THR A 415 23.81 -18.75 11.66
C THR A 415 23.99 -19.38 13.04
N LYS A 416 24.93 -20.33 13.14
CA LYS A 416 25.39 -20.91 14.41
C LYS A 416 26.75 -20.35 14.83
N SER A 417 27.28 -19.40 14.08
CA SER A 417 28.57 -18.78 14.37
C SER A 417 28.48 -17.96 15.65
N LEU A 418 29.34 -18.28 16.63
CA LEU A 418 29.43 -17.54 17.89
C LEU A 418 29.87 -16.08 17.69
N LEU A 419 30.42 -15.73 16.52
CA LEU A 419 30.78 -14.35 16.17
C LEU A 419 29.59 -13.52 15.70
N GLN A 420 28.53 -14.19 15.25
CA GLN A 420 27.34 -13.55 14.68
C GLN A 420 26.09 -13.76 15.52
N CYS A 421 26.05 -14.79 16.36
CA CYS A 421 24.90 -15.13 17.18
C CYS A 421 25.29 -15.15 18.67
N VAL A 422 24.63 -14.29 19.45
CA VAL A 422 24.76 -14.23 20.90
C VAL A 422 23.40 -14.55 21.53
N HIS A 423 23.36 -15.52 22.44
CA HIS A 423 22.16 -15.84 23.19
C HIS A 423 21.97 -14.82 24.31
N GLN A 424 20.79 -14.23 24.40
CA GLN A 424 20.44 -13.31 25.46
C GLN A 424 19.86 -14.04 26.69
N PRO A 425 19.86 -13.42 27.88
CA PRO A 425 19.31 -14.02 29.11
C PRO A 425 17.83 -14.40 29.02
N ASP A 426 17.07 -13.71 28.18
CA ASP A 426 15.65 -13.97 27.90
C ASP A 426 15.42 -15.10 26.86
N ALA A 427 16.49 -15.81 26.50
CA ALA A 427 16.51 -16.84 25.46
C ALA A 427 16.16 -16.32 24.05
N SER A 428 16.19 -15.01 23.82
CA SER A 428 16.20 -14.42 22.48
C SER A 428 17.61 -14.46 21.87
N LEU A 429 17.70 -14.29 20.55
CA LEU A 429 18.96 -14.25 19.82
C LEU A 429 19.32 -12.81 19.49
N LYS A 430 20.58 -12.44 19.70
CA LYS A 430 21.16 -11.23 19.12
C LYS A 430 22.01 -11.61 17.92
N LEU A 431 21.64 -11.12 16.75
CA LEU A 431 22.27 -11.45 15.49
C LEU A 431 23.03 -10.25 14.90
N TYR A 432 24.26 -10.50 14.45
CA TYR A 432 25.12 -9.55 13.76
C TYR A 432 25.26 -9.91 12.28
N PRO A 433 25.40 -8.91 11.38
CA PRO A 433 25.40 -9.17 9.96
C PRO A 433 26.66 -9.93 9.54
N PHE A 434 26.55 -10.78 8.52
CA PHE A 434 27.71 -11.41 7.89
C PHE A 434 28.28 -10.56 6.75
N GLN A 435 27.48 -9.63 6.25
CA GLN A 435 27.84 -8.73 5.15
C GLN A 435 27.27 -7.33 5.45
N CYS A 436 28.11 -6.31 5.30
CA CYS A 436 27.75 -4.93 5.54
C CYS A 436 28.53 -4.05 4.56
N PHE A 437 27.87 -3.09 3.92
CA PHE A 437 28.49 -2.19 2.95
C PHE A 437 27.77 -0.85 2.89
N LEU A 438 28.52 0.20 2.56
CA LEU A 438 27.97 1.54 2.38
C LEU A 438 27.36 1.66 0.98
N ALA A 439 26.04 1.58 0.89
CA ALA A 439 25.34 1.63 -0.38
C ALA A 439 25.05 3.07 -0.82
N HIS A 440 24.80 3.99 0.12
CA HIS A 440 24.38 5.37 -0.16
C HIS A 440 25.11 6.38 0.73
N ASP A 441 25.04 7.66 0.36
CA ASP A 441 25.60 8.77 1.14
C ASP A 441 24.58 9.32 2.18
N HIS A 442 23.38 8.74 2.23
CA HIS A 442 22.26 9.11 3.10
C HIS A 442 21.29 7.91 3.22
N ALA A 443 20.26 8.06 4.05
CA ALA A 443 19.25 7.06 4.37
C ALA A 443 18.84 6.16 3.21
N VAL A 444 18.98 4.84 3.41
CA VAL A 444 18.50 3.81 2.48
C VAL A 444 16.99 3.65 2.68
N ARG A 445 16.23 4.35 1.84
CA ARG A 445 14.77 4.49 1.94
C ARG A 445 14.02 3.21 1.58
N SER A 446 14.54 2.44 0.63
CA SER A 446 13.91 1.19 0.17
C SER A 446 14.95 0.21 -0.34
N ILE A 447 14.71 -1.07 -0.08
CA ILE A 447 15.52 -2.20 -0.53
C ILE A 447 14.57 -3.26 -1.05
N GLU A 448 14.84 -3.80 -2.23
CA GLU A 448 14.08 -4.93 -2.76
C GLU A 448 15.03 -5.98 -3.33
N TRP A 449 14.80 -7.24 -2.97
CA TRP A 449 15.53 -8.38 -3.49
C TRP A 449 14.97 -8.81 -4.83
N CYS A 450 15.84 -9.19 -5.75
CA CYS A 450 15.38 -9.81 -6.98
C CYS A 450 14.71 -11.17 -6.67
N LYS A 451 13.44 -11.30 -7.05
CA LYS A 451 12.63 -12.50 -6.83
C LYS A 451 13.08 -13.69 -7.67
N ALA A 452 13.69 -13.44 -8.83
CA ALA A 452 14.19 -14.48 -9.72
C ALA A 452 15.55 -15.05 -9.28
N ASP A 453 16.46 -14.19 -8.80
CA ASP A 453 17.81 -14.56 -8.38
C ASP A 453 18.24 -13.81 -7.12
N SER A 454 18.49 -14.57 -6.05
CA SER A 454 18.83 -14.03 -4.74
C SER A 454 20.27 -13.51 -4.60
N ASN A 455 21.05 -13.47 -5.67
CA ASN A 455 22.31 -12.73 -5.68
C ASN A 455 22.11 -11.23 -5.95
N PHE A 456 20.94 -10.80 -6.44
CA PHE A 456 20.72 -9.40 -6.83
C PHE A 456 19.81 -8.66 -5.85
N LEU A 457 20.21 -7.43 -5.56
CA LEU A 457 19.50 -6.50 -4.68
C LEU A 457 19.42 -5.14 -5.35
N VAL A 458 18.33 -4.40 -5.14
CA VAL A 458 18.26 -2.97 -5.46
C VAL A 458 18.17 -2.17 -4.16
N THR A 459 18.84 -1.02 -4.14
CA THR A 459 18.79 -0.08 -3.02
C THR A 459 18.47 1.32 -3.54
N VAL A 460 17.66 2.05 -2.77
CA VAL A 460 17.27 3.42 -3.05
C VAL A 460 17.59 4.30 -1.87
N GLY A 461 18.28 5.41 -2.13
CA GLY A 461 18.73 6.34 -1.11
C GLY A 461 18.11 7.72 -1.21
N SER A 462 18.08 8.43 -0.09
CA SER A 462 17.81 9.87 -0.06
C SER A 462 18.87 10.72 -0.77
N ASP A 463 19.99 10.11 -1.18
CA ASP A 463 21.00 10.69 -2.08
C ASP A 463 20.55 10.77 -3.57
N ARG A 464 19.28 10.41 -3.84
CA ARG A 464 18.64 10.36 -5.17
C ARG A 464 19.21 9.29 -6.10
N LYS A 465 19.97 8.34 -5.57
CA LYS A 465 20.53 7.23 -6.34
C LYS A 465 19.67 5.97 -6.16
N ILE A 466 19.54 5.24 -7.25
CA ILE A 466 19.05 3.87 -7.30
C ILE A 466 20.24 3.03 -7.73
N LYS A 467 20.60 2.02 -6.95
CA LYS A 467 21.76 1.17 -7.21
C LYS A 467 21.35 -0.29 -7.26
N PHE A 468 21.80 -0.99 -8.30
CA PHE A 468 21.64 -2.43 -8.46
C PHE A 468 22.93 -3.11 -8.04
N TRP A 469 22.83 -4.15 -7.22
CA TRP A 469 23.97 -4.82 -6.60
C TRP A 469 23.97 -6.30 -6.92
N ASP A 470 25.16 -6.84 -7.13
CA ASP A 470 25.43 -8.27 -7.03
C ASP A 470 26.06 -8.52 -5.66
N LEU A 471 25.41 -9.29 -4.79
CA LEU A 471 25.90 -9.56 -3.44
C LEU A 471 27.22 -10.36 -3.43
N ARG A 472 27.60 -10.95 -4.57
CA ARG A 472 28.90 -11.60 -4.76
C ARG A 472 30.02 -10.58 -5.03
N ARG A 473 29.68 -9.33 -5.40
CA ARG A 473 30.60 -8.25 -5.78
C ARG A 473 30.08 -6.90 -5.27
N LEU A 474 30.46 -6.53 -4.04
CA LEU A 474 29.94 -5.31 -3.39
C LEU A 474 30.78 -4.04 -3.55
N TYR A 475 32.00 -4.13 -4.08
CA TYR A 475 32.86 -2.94 -4.17
C TYR A 475 32.35 -1.91 -5.19
N GLU A 476 31.48 -2.32 -6.11
CA GLU A 476 30.77 -1.41 -7.02
C GLU A 476 29.37 -1.95 -7.33
N PRO A 477 28.36 -1.07 -7.49
CA PRO A 477 27.06 -1.49 -8.00
C PRO A 477 27.15 -1.86 -9.48
N ILE A 478 26.33 -2.80 -9.93
CA ILE A 478 26.13 -3.17 -11.34
C ILE A 478 25.71 -1.94 -12.14
N ASN A 479 24.81 -1.15 -11.57
CA ASN A 479 24.31 0.08 -12.17
C ASN A 479 23.95 1.07 -11.07
N SER A 480 24.13 2.36 -11.35
CA SER A 480 23.84 3.46 -10.45
C SER A 480 23.17 4.58 -11.22
N ILE A 481 21.88 4.80 -10.94
CA ILE A 481 21.04 5.77 -11.64
C ILE A 481 20.71 6.89 -10.68
N LYS A 482 21.01 8.14 -11.05
CA LYS A 482 20.67 9.33 -10.26
C LYS A 482 19.68 10.19 -11.05
N ARG A 483 18.41 10.15 -10.68
CA ARG A 483 17.36 10.88 -11.41
C ARG A 483 16.31 11.52 -10.52
N PHE A 484 15.83 10.82 -9.50
CA PHE A 484 14.71 11.26 -8.67
C PHE A 484 14.98 10.96 -7.20
N LEU A 485 14.34 11.69 -6.27
CA LEU A 485 14.19 11.21 -4.91
C LEU A 485 13.07 10.17 -4.91
N SER A 486 13.42 8.93 -4.61
CA SER A 486 12.49 7.81 -4.70
C SER A 486 12.10 7.35 -3.29
N THR A 487 10.81 7.18 -3.08
CA THR A 487 10.20 6.90 -1.77
C THR A 487 10.08 5.41 -1.50
N GLU A 488 9.74 4.62 -2.51
CA GLU A 488 9.62 3.17 -2.43
C GLU A 488 9.79 2.56 -3.83
N VAL A 489 10.19 1.29 -3.89
CA VAL A 489 10.32 0.55 -5.16
C VAL A 489 9.63 -0.80 -5.08
N ALA A 490 9.26 -1.33 -6.23
CA ALA A 490 8.77 -2.70 -6.37
C ALA A 490 9.48 -3.41 -7.51
N TRP A 491 10.02 -4.59 -7.22
CA TRP A 491 10.59 -5.49 -8.23
C TRP A 491 9.57 -6.58 -8.57
N LEU A 492 8.95 -6.48 -9.74
CA LEU A 492 8.04 -7.51 -10.22
C LEU A 492 8.80 -8.67 -10.82
N LEU A 493 8.33 -9.88 -10.53
CA LEU A 493 9.02 -11.10 -10.88
C LEU A 493 9.38 -11.27 -12.37
N PRO A 494 8.51 -10.92 -13.34
CA PRO A 494 8.78 -11.19 -14.75
C PRO A 494 9.90 -10.33 -15.36
N TYR A 495 10.39 -9.30 -14.66
CA TYR A 495 11.19 -8.24 -15.27
C TYR A 495 12.56 -8.05 -14.61
N ASN A 496 13.51 -7.57 -15.41
CA ASN A 496 14.89 -7.27 -14.99
C ASN A 496 15.05 -5.83 -14.47
N GLY A 497 13.96 -5.20 -14.07
CA GLY A 497 13.93 -3.82 -13.64
C GLY A 497 12.85 -3.61 -12.59
N ILE A 498 12.77 -2.38 -12.11
CA ILE A 498 11.92 -2.01 -10.98
C ILE A 498 10.96 -0.91 -11.36
N THR A 499 9.81 -0.89 -10.69
CA THR A 499 8.92 0.27 -10.69
C THR A 499 9.20 1.12 -9.47
N VAL A 500 9.22 2.44 -9.66
CA VAL A 500 9.71 3.41 -8.69
C VAL A 500 8.63 4.45 -8.39
N ALA A 501 8.34 4.64 -7.11
CA ALA A 501 7.57 5.78 -6.60
C ALA A 501 8.50 6.97 -6.35
N GLN A 502 7.99 8.18 -6.61
CA GLN A 502 8.80 9.40 -6.64
C GLN A 502 8.23 10.48 -5.75
N ASP A 503 9.14 11.25 -5.18
CA ASP A 503 8.84 12.54 -4.60
C ASP A 503 8.80 13.61 -5.69
N ASN A 504 7.84 14.54 -5.59
CA ASN A 504 7.64 15.57 -6.60
C ASN A 504 8.69 16.69 -6.54
N CYS A 505 9.39 16.89 -5.41
CA CYS A 505 10.28 18.04 -5.23
C CYS A 505 11.54 18.01 -6.12
N TYR A 506 11.90 16.85 -6.68
CA TYR A 506 13.04 16.69 -7.60
C TYR A 506 12.63 16.19 -8.99
N ALA A 507 11.33 16.06 -9.26
CA ALA A 507 10.84 15.65 -10.57
C ALA A 507 10.87 16.83 -11.54
N SER A 508 11.29 16.58 -12.79
CA SER A 508 11.09 17.55 -13.87
C SER A 508 9.60 17.76 -14.12
N TYR A 509 9.23 18.96 -14.58
CA TYR A 509 7.84 19.28 -14.91
C TYR A 509 7.24 18.22 -15.86
N GLY A 510 6.04 17.73 -15.52
CA GLY A 510 5.33 16.70 -16.28
C GLY A 510 5.86 15.26 -16.15
N LEU A 511 6.98 15.04 -15.44
CA LEU A 511 7.59 13.70 -15.28
C LEU A 511 7.47 13.13 -13.87
N CYS A 512 6.73 13.79 -12.98
CA CYS A 512 6.44 13.25 -11.65
C CYS A 512 5.47 12.06 -11.74
N GLY A 513 5.79 10.97 -11.05
CA GLY A 513 4.91 9.83 -10.92
C GLY A 513 5.64 8.50 -10.85
N ILE A 514 5.05 7.48 -11.46
CA ILE A 514 5.55 6.11 -11.42
C ILE A 514 6.36 5.82 -12.67
N HIS A 515 7.59 5.32 -12.49
CA HIS A 515 8.46 4.95 -13.60
C HIS A 515 8.92 3.52 -13.47
N TYR A 516 9.02 2.82 -14.60
CA TYR A 516 9.78 1.59 -14.70
C TYR A 516 11.21 1.90 -15.16
N ILE A 517 12.19 1.33 -14.46
CA ILE A 517 13.62 1.50 -14.71
C ILE A 517 14.26 0.13 -14.87
N ASP A 518 14.85 -0.13 -16.03
CA ASP A 518 15.64 -1.32 -16.29
C ASP A 518 16.90 -1.35 -15.40
N ALA A 519 17.34 -2.53 -14.96
CA ALA A 519 18.56 -2.65 -14.16
C ALA A 519 19.83 -2.22 -14.90
N GLY A 520 19.75 -1.91 -16.21
CA GLY A 520 20.88 -1.54 -17.06
C GLY A 520 21.35 -2.68 -17.95
N TYR A 521 20.74 -3.87 -17.83
CA TYR A 521 21.07 -5.03 -18.64
C TYR A 521 20.55 -4.90 -20.08
N LEU A 522 19.31 -4.43 -20.24
CA LEU A 522 18.70 -4.25 -21.56
C LEU A 522 18.96 -2.85 -22.13
N GLY A 523 19.31 -1.89 -21.27
CA GLY A 523 19.58 -0.50 -21.68
C GLY A 523 18.32 0.24 -22.12
N PHE A 524 17.14 -0.21 -21.68
CA PHE A 524 15.88 0.44 -22.01
C PHE A 524 15.78 1.81 -21.33
N LYS A 525 15.21 2.79 -22.05
CA LYS A 525 14.85 4.07 -21.45
C LYS A 525 13.76 3.85 -20.40
N ALA A 526 13.77 4.67 -19.35
CA ALA A 526 12.74 4.63 -18.32
C ALA A 526 11.35 4.78 -18.95
N TYR A 527 10.42 3.91 -18.56
CA TYR A 527 9.05 3.92 -19.05
C TYR A 527 8.14 4.59 -18.02
N PHE A 528 7.43 5.62 -18.45
CA PHE A 528 6.54 6.37 -17.57
C PHE A 528 5.20 5.63 -17.45
N VAL A 529 4.96 5.03 -16.29
CA VAL A 529 3.83 4.12 -16.04
C VAL A 529 2.55 4.92 -15.76
N ALA A 530 2.62 5.88 -14.86
CA ALA A 530 1.48 6.72 -14.51
C ALA A 530 1.95 8.11 -14.02
N PRO A 531 1.41 9.21 -14.58
CA PRO A 531 1.70 10.56 -14.11
C PRO A 531 1.02 10.84 -12.77
N ARG A 532 1.72 11.52 -11.86
CA ARG A 532 1.20 11.96 -10.56
C ARG A 532 1.65 13.38 -10.25
N LYS A 533 0.78 14.17 -9.63
CA LYS A 533 1.11 15.54 -9.25
C LYS A 533 1.87 15.61 -7.92
N GLY A 534 1.40 14.86 -6.92
CA GLY A 534 1.97 14.82 -5.59
C GLY A 534 3.06 13.76 -5.40
N THR A 535 3.73 13.83 -4.25
CA THR A 535 4.63 12.77 -3.78
C THR A 535 3.88 11.45 -3.68
N VAL A 536 4.39 10.45 -4.40
CA VAL A 536 3.93 9.07 -4.31
C VAL A 536 4.64 8.44 -3.13
N TRP A 537 3.94 8.15 -2.03
CA TRP A 537 4.58 7.67 -0.80
C TRP A 537 4.93 6.20 -0.85
N SER A 538 4.09 5.39 -1.50
CA SER A 538 4.22 3.94 -1.50
C SER A 538 3.82 3.34 -2.83
N ILE A 539 4.50 2.26 -3.21
CA ILE A 539 4.21 1.43 -4.37
C ILE A 539 4.28 -0.05 -4.00
N SER A 540 3.33 -0.83 -4.52
CA SER A 540 3.32 -2.28 -4.39
C SER A 540 3.07 -2.92 -5.75
N GLY A 541 3.80 -3.99 -6.05
CA GLY A 541 3.59 -4.82 -7.24
C GLY A 541 2.89 -6.14 -6.89
N SER A 542 1.97 -6.57 -7.76
CA SER A 542 1.40 -7.92 -7.76
C SER A 542 2.06 -8.75 -8.85
N ASP A 543 2.81 -9.79 -8.45
CA ASP A 543 3.41 -10.74 -9.40
C ASP A 543 2.33 -11.61 -10.07
N TRP A 544 1.18 -11.79 -9.43
CA TRP A 544 0.04 -12.54 -9.98
C TRP A 544 -0.65 -11.77 -11.11
N LEU A 545 -0.87 -10.46 -10.90
CA LEU A 545 -1.67 -9.63 -11.79
C LEU A 545 -0.84 -8.76 -12.76
N ASN A 546 0.48 -8.84 -12.72
CA ASN A 546 1.37 -7.97 -13.50
C ASN A 546 1.04 -6.47 -13.34
N THR A 547 0.64 -6.07 -12.13
CA THR A 547 0.04 -4.76 -11.86
C THR A 547 0.78 -4.10 -10.72
N VAL A 548 0.97 -2.79 -10.81
CA VAL A 548 1.46 -1.96 -9.69
C VAL A 548 0.36 -1.07 -9.18
N ALA A 549 0.36 -0.79 -7.88
CA ALA A 549 -0.53 0.16 -7.25
C ALA A 549 0.27 1.11 -6.39
N ALA A 550 -0.12 2.37 -6.37
CA ALA A 550 0.57 3.41 -5.63
C ALA A 550 -0.40 4.41 -5.00
N GLY A 551 -0.05 4.85 -3.79
CA GLY A 551 -0.77 5.87 -3.04
C GLY A 551 0.05 7.14 -2.94
N ASP A 552 -0.60 8.28 -3.04
CA ASP A 552 0.06 9.58 -2.99
C ASP A 552 -0.50 10.52 -1.91
N ILE A 553 0.18 11.66 -1.77
CA ILE A 553 -0.19 12.72 -0.82
C ILE A 553 -1.54 13.38 -1.14
N THR A 554 -2.06 13.28 -2.36
CA THR A 554 -3.36 13.89 -2.73
C THR A 554 -4.53 12.97 -2.39
N GLY A 555 -4.29 11.77 -1.87
CA GLY A 555 -5.32 10.81 -1.53
C GLY A 555 -5.77 9.96 -2.73
N GLU A 556 -5.01 9.92 -3.81
CA GLU A 556 -5.28 9.02 -4.94
C GLU A 556 -4.59 7.67 -4.74
N LEU A 557 -5.38 6.60 -4.86
CA LEU A 557 -4.86 5.25 -5.04
C LEU A 557 -5.04 4.86 -6.50
N VAL A 558 -3.92 4.75 -7.22
CA VAL A 558 -3.91 4.38 -8.65
C VAL A 558 -3.32 2.99 -8.83
N ALA A 559 -3.84 2.22 -9.78
CA ALA A 559 -3.25 0.97 -10.24
C ALA A 559 -2.93 1.03 -11.73
N ALA A 560 -1.91 0.30 -12.18
CA ALA A 560 -1.51 0.24 -13.57
C ALA A 560 -1.03 -1.17 -13.97
N VAL A 561 -1.64 -1.72 -15.02
CA VAL A 561 -1.25 -3.01 -15.61
C VAL A 561 -0.03 -2.78 -16.49
N LEU A 562 1.11 -3.38 -16.12
CA LEU A 562 2.34 -3.20 -16.86
C LEU A 562 2.24 -3.86 -18.26
N PRO A 563 2.82 -3.25 -19.30
CA PRO A 563 3.05 -3.96 -20.56
C PRO A 563 4.07 -5.09 -20.34
N ASP A 564 4.34 -5.90 -21.39
CA ASP A 564 5.45 -6.86 -21.32
C ASP A 564 6.79 -6.09 -21.38
N LEU A 565 7.33 -5.79 -20.21
CA LEU A 565 8.59 -5.04 -20.03
C LEU A 565 9.84 -5.87 -20.30
N ALA A 566 9.70 -7.14 -20.72
CA ALA A 566 10.80 -7.90 -21.32
C ALA A 566 11.13 -7.40 -22.74
N VAL A 567 10.23 -6.63 -23.35
CA VAL A 567 10.42 -5.95 -24.63
C VAL A 567 10.53 -4.45 -24.40
N ASN A 568 11.25 -3.75 -25.27
CA ASN A 568 11.43 -2.31 -25.16
C ASN A 568 10.07 -1.59 -25.13
N PRO A 569 9.77 -0.85 -24.04
CA PRO A 569 8.44 -0.27 -23.85
C PRO A 569 8.18 1.03 -24.63
N LEU A 570 9.15 1.53 -25.41
CA LEU A 570 9.00 2.79 -26.18
C LEU A 570 7.80 2.80 -27.12
N ASN A 571 7.43 1.64 -27.67
CA ASN A 571 6.34 1.51 -28.64
C ASN A 571 5.05 0.93 -28.03
N VAL A 572 4.90 1.02 -26.70
CA VAL A 572 3.69 0.55 -26.01
C VAL A 572 2.52 1.46 -26.38
N LYS A 573 1.57 0.91 -27.12
CA LYS A 573 0.29 1.58 -27.42
C LYS A 573 -0.62 1.53 -26.19
N ARG A 574 -1.56 2.47 -26.11
CA ARG A 574 -2.62 2.55 -25.09
C ARG A 574 -2.05 2.61 -23.67
N SER A 575 -1.09 3.49 -23.45
CA SER A 575 -0.48 3.70 -22.12
C SER A 575 -1.49 4.26 -21.11
N SER A 576 -2.40 5.13 -21.55
CA SER A 576 -3.52 5.66 -20.74
C SER A 576 -4.50 4.59 -20.30
N ASP A 577 -4.89 3.68 -21.20
CA ASP A 577 -5.87 2.61 -20.90
C ASP A 577 -5.37 1.57 -19.89
N ARG A 578 -4.07 1.57 -19.58
CA ARG A 578 -3.44 0.62 -18.66
C ARG A 578 -3.53 1.05 -17.20
N ARG A 579 -3.79 2.32 -16.93
CA ARG A 579 -3.85 2.90 -15.58
C ARG A 579 -5.28 3.26 -15.20
N PHE A 580 -5.58 3.17 -13.92
CA PHE A 580 -6.92 3.41 -13.40
C PHE A 580 -6.93 3.75 -11.90
N PRO A 581 -7.87 4.59 -11.44
CA PRO A 581 -8.01 4.87 -10.02
C PRO A 581 -8.73 3.70 -9.34
N VAL A 582 -8.20 3.24 -8.22
CA VAL A 582 -8.90 2.32 -7.29
C VAL A 582 -9.91 3.12 -6.48
N TYR A 583 -9.47 4.25 -5.89
CA TYR A 583 -10.34 5.27 -5.30
C TYR A 583 -9.62 6.63 -5.18
N LYS A 584 -10.41 7.69 -4.94
CA LYS A 584 -9.94 9.01 -4.53
C LYS A 584 -10.48 9.35 -3.14
N ALA A 585 -9.61 9.70 -2.20
CA ALA A 585 -9.99 10.34 -0.94
C ALA A 585 -9.95 11.86 -1.11
N ASP A 586 -11.11 12.52 -1.00
CA ASP A 586 -11.22 13.98 -1.01
C ASP A 586 -11.47 14.50 0.40
N LEU A 587 -10.77 15.57 0.80
CA LEU A 587 -11.12 16.29 2.01
C LEU A 587 -12.13 17.39 1.70
N LEU A 588 -13.26 17.38 2.39
CA LEU A 588 -14.37 18.31 2.19
C LEU A 588 -14.76 19.01 3.50
N PRO A 589 -15.25 20.25 3.47
CA PRO A 589 -15.72 20.94 4.67
C PRO A 589 -17.04 20.34 5.18
N CYS A 590 -17.23 20.33 6.50
CA CYS A 590 -18.52 20.00 7.14
C CYS A 590 -19.44 21.25 7.11
N SER A 591 -20.66 21.19 6.56
CA SER A 591 -21.65 22.29 6.62
C SER A 591 -22.79 21.99 7.60
N PRO A 592 -23.28 22.99 8.37
CA PRO A 592 -24.48 23.76 7.99
C PRO A 592 -24.39 25.28 8.34
N ASP A 593 -25.27 26.13 7.79
CA ASP A 593 -25.44 27.59 8.07
C ASP A 593 -24.78 28.63 7.14
N GLY A 594 -24.70 28.36 5.83
CA GLY A 594 -24.43 29.41 4.84
C GLY A 594 -25.42 29.35 3.68
N PRO A 595 -25.90 30.49 3.13
CA PRO A 595 -26.76 30.48 1.95
C PRO A 595 -26.06 29.73 0.81
N GLU A 596 -26.79 28.83 0.16
CA GLU A 596 -26.33 28.04 -0.98
C GLU A 596 -25.59 28.92 -1.99
N GLY A 597 -24.27 28.75 -2.09
CA GLY A 597 -23.46 29.51 -3.05
C GLY A 597 -22.04 29.86 -2.61
N THR A 598 -21.71 29.78 -1.32
CA THR A 598 -20.34 30.08 -0.85
C THR A 598 -19.58 28.78 -0.59
N LYS A 599 -18.68 28.39 -1.49
CA LYS A 599 -17.73 27.28 -1.25
C LYS A 599 -16.91 27.63 0.00
N GLN A 600 -17.20 27.03 1.14
CA GLN A 600 -16.35 27.20 2.32
C GLN A 600 -14.97 26.61 2.03
N ALA A 601 -13.93 27.41 2.25
CA ALA A 601 -12.56 26.98 2.08
C ALA A 601 -12.16 26.01 3.20
N LEU A 602 -11.32 25.02 2.88
CA LEU A 602 -10.75 24.12 3.88
C LEU A 602 -9.90 24.90 4.89
N PRO A 603 -9.86 24.48 6.17
CA PRO A 603 -8.99 25.10 7.16
C PRO A 603 -7.52 25.04 6.74
N ARG A 604 -6.83 26.18 6.77
CA ARG A 604 -5.37 26.27 6.60
C ARG A 604 -4.67 26.03 7.94
N THR A 605 -4.72 24.78 8.40
CA THR A 605 -4.13 24.37 9.67
C THR A 605 -3.37 23.06 9.50
N HIS A 606 -2.28 22.93 10.24
CA HIS A 606 -1.54 21.67 10.38
C HIS A 606 -1.98 20.89 11.62
N HIS A 607 -2.89 21.44 12.44
CA HIS A 607 -3.41 20.78 13.62
C HIS A 607 -4.55 19.83 13.26
N TYR A 608 -4.41 18.57 13.70
CA TYR A 608 -5.37 17.51 13.44
C TYR A 608 -6.74 17.82 14.03
N SER A 609 -6.80 18.28 15.29
CA SER A 609 -8.04 18.58 16.01
C SER A 609 -8.88 19.66 15.32
N GLU A 610 -8.22 20.71 14.80
CA GLU A 610 -8.87 21.78 14.06
C GLU A 610 -9.35 21.31 12.68
N MET A 611 -8.56 20.46 12.02
CA MET A 611 -8.90 19.91 10.70
C MET A 611 -10.15 19.04 10.78
N VAL A 612 -10.18 18.05 11.68
CA VAL A 612 -11.32 17.10 11.80
C VAL A 612 -12.59 17.74 12.35
N ALA A 613 -12.49 18.88 13.04
CA ALA A 613 -13.66 19.61 13.53
C ALA A 613 -14.47 20.26 12.38
N ARG A 614 -13.82 20.56 11.25
CA ARG A 614 -14.42 21.33 10.15
C ARG A 614 -14.39 20.60 8.81
N SER A 615 -13.89 19.36 8.77
CA SER A 615 -13.78 18.59 7.54
C SER A 615 -14.09 17.12 7.75
N TYR A 616 -14.45 16.46 6.65
CA TYR A 616 -14.64 15.02 6.56
C TYR A 616 -14.00 14.50 5.27
N ILE A 617 -13.70 13.20 5.25
CA ILE A 617 -13.08 12.53 4.11
C ILE A 617 -14.17 11.87 3.27
N ARG A 618 -14.26 12.19 1.98
CA ARG A 618 -15.10 11.46 1.04
C ARG A 618 -14.25 10.51 0.22
N PHE A 619 -14.41 9.22 0.44
CA PHE A 619 -13.87 8.21 -0.45
C PHE A 619 -14.77 8.03 -1.65
N GLN A 620 -14.20 8.03 -2.85
CA GLN A 620 -14.90 7.78 -4.10
C GLN A 620 -14.30 6.58 -4.80
N ASP A 621 -15.02 5.47 -4.76
CA ASP A 621 -14.55 4.16 -5.16
C ASP A 621 -14.95 3.84 -6.58
N THR A 622 -14.01 3.28 -7.32
CA THR A 622 -14.24 2.76 -8.66
C THR A 622 -14.78 1.33 -8.59
N ASP A 623 -15.74 0.96 -9.44
CA ASP A 623 -16.15 -0.45 -9.57
C ASP A 623 -15.12 -1.23 -10.40
N LEU A 624 -14.28 -2.02 -9.71
CA LEU A 624 -13.16 -2.77 -10.27
C LEU A 624 -13.51 -4.20 -10.66
N ARG A 625 -14.79 -4.58 -10.67
CA ARG A 625 -15.24 -5.91 -11.12
C ARG A 625 -15.24 -6.04 -12.64
N SER A 626 -15.33 -4.92 -13.34
CA SER A 626 -15.30 -4.86 -14.81
C SER A 626 -14.67 -3.55 -15.28
N PHE A 627 -14.01 -3.61 -16.43
CA PHE A 627 -13.37 -2.50 -17.15
C PHE A 627 -14.04 -2.23 -18.51
N GLN A 628 -15.33 -2.57 -18.64
CA GLN A 628 -16.10 -2.21 -19.83
C GLN A 628 -16.32 -0.69 -19.90
N ASN A 629 -16.13 -0.11 -21.10
CA ASN A 629 -16.23 1.33 -21.36
C ASN A 629 -15.42 2.20 -20.38
N PHE A 630 -14.33 1.64 -19.86
CA PHE A 630 -13.62 2.21 -18.72
C PHE A 630 -13.09 3.64 -18.92
N PRO A 631 -12.51 4.00 -20.09
CA PRO A 631 -12.03 5.38 -20.32
C PRO A 631 -13.13 6.45 -20.21
N SER A 632 -14.39 6.09 -20.47
CA SER A 632 -15.53 7.02 -20.40
C SER A 632 -16.20 7.09 -19.02
N ARG A 633 -15.78 6.26 -18.07
CA ARG A 633 -16.36 6.24 -16.72
C ARG A 633 -15.91 7.45 -15.92
N GLU A 634 -16.80 7.95 -15.07
CA GLU A 634 -16.57 9.17 -14.30
C GLU A 634 -15.27 9.14 -13.47
N PRO A 635 -14.90 8.05 -12.77
CA PRO A 635 -13.63 7.99 -12.04
C PRO A 635 -12.40 8.18 -12.94
N MET A 636 -12.44 7.63 -14.16
CA MET A 636 -11.37 7.78 -15.13
C MET A 636 -11.26 9.20 -15.67
N CYS A 637 -12.38 9.81 -16.04
CA CYS A 637 -12.42 11.21 -16.46
C CYS A 637 -11.87 12.12 -15.36
N ARG A 638 -12.23 11.86 -14.10
CA ARG A 638 -11.75 12.61 -12.93
C ARG A 638 -10.24 12.48 -12.74
N MET A 639 -9.69 11.27 -12.82
CA MET A 639 -8.25 11.03 -12.71
C MET A 639 -7.48 11.79 -13.80
N HIS A 640 -7.89 11.69 -15.07
CA HIS A 640 -7.22 12.42 -16.16
C HIS A 640 -7.31 13.95 -15.98
N MET A 641 -8.46 14.45 -15.51
CA MET A 641 -8.60 15.88 -15.21
C MET A 641 -7.65 16.31 -14.08
N GLN A 642 -7.45 15.48 -13.06
CA GLN A 642 -6.50 15.74 -11.97
C GLN A 642 -5.04 15.66 -12.45
N GLU A 643 -4.70 14.69 -13.30
CA GLU A 643 -3.37 14.57 -13.92
C GLU A 643 -2.98 15.84 -14.70
N LEU A 644 -3.95 16.55 -15.29
CA LEU A 644 -3.71 17.80 -16.02
C LEU A 644 -3.78 19.02 -15.10
N LYS A 645 -4.91 19.20 -14.40
CA LYS A 645 -5.33 20.47 -13.78
C LYS A 645 -5.22 20.50 -12.25
N ALA A 646 -4.84 19.41 -11.57
CA ALA A 646 -4.82 19.43 -10.11
C ALA A 646 -3.74 20.38 -9.56
N GLU A 647 -4.15 21.18 -8.58
CA GLU A 647 -3.27 22.00 -7.75
C GLU A 647 -2.96 21.28 -6.43
N LEU A 648 -1.73 21.42 -5.96
CA LEU A 648 -1.28 20.86 -4.69
C LEU A 648 -1.39 21.91 -3.58
N SER A 649 -2.25 21.65 -2.59
CA SER A 649 -2.33 22.44 -1.36
C SER A 649 -1.43 21.81 -0.29
N LEU A 650 -0.30 22.46 -0.03
CA LEU A 650 0.68 22.06 0.99
C LEU A 650 0.59 22.91 2.27
N ASP A 651 -0.29 23.91 2.28
CA ASP A 651 -0.54 24.88 3.36
C ASP A 651 -1.49 24.37 4.46
N ARG A 652 -1.76 23.06 4.49
CA ARG A 652 -2.64 22.40 5.46
C ARG A 652 -2.19 20.97 5.75
N LEU A 653 -2.78 20.37 6.77
CA LEU A 653 -2.68 18.92 7.01
C LEU A 653 -3.38 18.15 5.87
N GLN A 654 -2.65 17.26 5.20
CA GLN A 654 -3.20 16.36 4.18
C GLN A 654 -3.80 15.12 4.83
N LEU A 655 -4.96 15.29 5.47
CA LEU A 655 -5.65 14.18 6.14
C LEU A 655 -6.03 13.04 5.17
N GLU A 656 -6.25 13.37 3.90
CA GLU A 656 -6.55 12.44 2.82
C GLU A 656 -5.34 11.63 2.30
N ALA A 657 -4.12 11.98 2.70
CA ALA A 657 -2.90 11.38 2.15
C ALA A 657 -2.81 9.87 2.40
N LEU A 658 -2.30 9.13 1.41
CA LEU A 658 -2.05 7.69 1.50
C LEU A 658 -0.55 7.43 1.65
N HIS A 659 -0.16 6.75 2.72
CA HIS A 659 1.25 6.53 3.07
C HIS A 659 1.74 5.13 2.71
N LYS A 660 0.86 4.12 2.75
CA LYS A 660 1.25 2.72 2.53
C LYS A 660 0.19 1.97 1.72
N VAL A 661 0.65 1.21 0.74
CA VAL A 661 -0.17 0.37 -0.14
C VAL A 661 0.49 -0.99 -0.28
N ARG A 662 -0.29 -2.08 -0.21
CA ARG A 662 0.21 -3.47 -0.35
C ARG A 662 -0.77 -4.40 -1.04
N PHE A 663 -0.32 -5.04 -2.11
CA PHE A 663 -1.01 -6.17 -2.72
C PHE A 663 -0.86 -7.42 -1.87
N SER A 664 -1.89 -8.27 -1.87
CA SER A 664 -1.78 -9.60 -1.30
C SER A 664 -0.79 -10.45 -2.11
N PRO A 665 0.17 -11.11 -1.45
CA PRO A 665 1.05 -12.07 -2.10
C PRO A 665 0.38 -13.43 -2.30
N ASN A 666 -0.81 -13.67 -1.75
CA ASN A 666 -1.40 -15.01 -1.67
C ASN A 666 -2.27 -15.31 -2.89
N LEU A 667 -2.21 -16.55 -3.40
CA LEU A 667 -3.02 -16.97 -4.55
C LEU A 667 -4.53 -16.86 -4.25
N ASP A 668 -4.97 -17.29 -3.06
CA ASP A 668 -6.39 -17.23 -2.64
C ASP A 668 -6.96 -15.80 -2.61
N SER A 669 -6.10 -14.79 -2.42
CA SER A 669 -6.49 -13.38 -2.32
C SER A 669 -5.71 -12.47 -3.29
N GLN A 670 -5.22 -13.01 -4.41
CA GLN A 670 -4.32 -12.31 -5.36
C GLN A 670 -4.89 -11.01 -5.95
N GLY A 671 -6.21 -10.86 -5.95
CA GLY A 671 -6.95 -9.67 -6.38
C GLY A 671 -6.99 -8.54 -5.35
N TRP A 672 -6.62 -8.81 -4.09
CA TRP A 672 -6.83 -7.89 -2.99
C TRP A 672 -5.66 -6.94 -2.76
N LEU A 673 -6.02 -5.69 -2.51
CA LEU A 673 -5.12 -4.57 -2.25
C LEU A 673 -5.57 -3.87 -0.97
N VAL A 674 -4.63 -3.54 -0.09
CA VAL A 674 -4.89 -2.71 1.10
C VAL A 674 -4.12 -1.40 1.02
N SER A 675 -4.73 -0.33 1.53
CA SER A 675 -4.15 1.00 1.61
C SER A 675 -4.49 1.67 2.93
N GLY A 676 -3.58 2.52 3.42
CA GLY A 676 -3.77 3.32 4.61
C GLY A 676 -2.87 4.55 4.60
N GLY A 677 -3.22 5.56 5.40
CA GLY A 677 -2.45 6.80 5.45
C GLY A 677 -2.78 7.67 6.64
N GLN A 678 -2.77 8.99 6.44
CA GLN A 678 -2.80 9.98 7.52
C GLN A 678 -4.07 9.89 8.39
N ALA A 679 -5.23 9.59 7.81
CA ALA A 679 -6.48 9.47 8.56
C ALA A 679 -6.59 8.24 9.49
N GLY A 680 -5.66 7.28 9.40
CA GLY A 680 -5.72 6.03 10.15
C GLY A 680 -6.85 5.07 9.75
N ILE A 681 -7.56 5.36 8.65
CA ILE A 681 -8.55 4.47 8.04
C ILE A 681 -7.81 3.60 7.03
N VAL A 682 -7.84 2.28 7.24
CA VAL A 682 -7.32 1.29 6.30
C VAL A 682 -8.47 0.78 5.44
N ARG A 683 -8.23 0.69 4.14
CA ARG A 683 -9.22 0.22 3.17
C ARG A 683 -8.68 -0.97 2.39
N ALA A 684 -9.53 -1.97 2.16
CA ALA A 684 -9.26 -3.14 1.34
C ALA A 684 -10.15 -3.09 0.09
N HIS A 685 -9.58 -3.36 -1.08
CA HIS A 685 -10.30 -3.40 -2.36
C HIS A 685 -9.89 -4.63 -3.17
N CYS A 686 -10.85 -5.27 -3.83
CA CYS A 686 -10.58 -6.37 -4.76
C CYS A 686 -10.62 -5.89 -6.22
N LEU A 687 -9.51 -6.09 -6.94
CA LEU A 687 -9.39 -5.86 -8.39
C LEU A 687 -9.93 -7.08 -9.15
N ALA A 688 -11.17 -7.49 -8.87
CA ALA A 688 -11.75 -8.73 -9.37
C ALA A 688 -11.79 -8.81 -10.91
N GLY A 689 -11.96 -7.67 -11.60
CA GLY A 689 -11.94 -7.61 -13.06
C GLY A 689 -10.59 -7.96 -13.68
N LEU A 690 -9.49 -7.98 -12.91
CA LEU A 690 -8.17 -8.41 -13.38
C LEU A 690 -7.89 -9.90 -13.15
N ALA A 691 -8.84 -10.65 -12.59
CA ALA A 691 -8.67 -12.08 -12.37
C ALA A 691 -8.30 -12.79 -13.69
N SER A 692 -7.19 -13.52 -13.68
CA SER A 692 -6.70 -14.23 -14.85
C SER A 692 -7.40 -15.57 -15.01
N SER A 693 -7.62 -15.99 -16.26
CA SER A 693 -8.19 -17.30 -16.56
C SER A 693 -7.34 -18.44 -15.97
N VAL A 694 -6.01 -18.27 -15.98
CA VAL A 694 -5.06 -19.20 -15.37
C VAL A 694 -5.25 -19.26 -13.84
N GLY A 695 -5.39 -18.12 -13.17
CA GLY A 695 -5.62 -18.06 -11.73
C GLY A 695 -6.87 -18.82 -11.29
N HIS A 696 -7.96 -18.69 -12.06
CA HIS A 696 -9.21 -19.43 -11.82
C HIS A 696 -9.05 -20.95 -11.96
N GLN A 697 -8.17 -21.43 -12.83
CA GLN A 697 -7.89 -22.86 -13.00
C GLN A 697 -6.93 -23.40 -11.93
N LEU A 698 -5.87 -22.63 -11.60
CA LEU A 698 -4.86 -23.03 -10.64
C LEU A 698 -5.41 -23.15 -9.22
N LEU A 699 -6.32 -22.27 -8.82
CA LEU A 699 -6.78 -22.19 -7.43
C LEU A 699 -7.48 -23.49 -6.96
N PRO A 700 -8.46 -24.07 -7.69
CA PRO A 700 -9.03 -25.37 -7.35
C PRO A 700 -8.01 -26.51 -7.29
N GLU A 701 -7.04 -26.53 -8.21
CA GLU A 701 -5.96 -27.54 -8.22
C GLU A 701 -5.08 -27.43 -6.97
N CYS A 702 -4.69 -26.21 -6.61
CA CYS A 702 -3.89 -25.95 -5.41
C CYS A 702 -4.66 -26.34 -4.15
N ARG A 703 -5.97 -26.03 -4.08
CA ARG A 703 -6.83 -26.44 -2.96
C ARG A 703 -6.89 -27.95 -2.82
N ALA A 704 -7.09 -28.67 -3.92
CA ALA A 704 -7.10 -30.14 -3.90
C ALA A 704 -5.75 -30.71 -3.43
N ARG A 705 -4.62 -30.18 -3.94
CA ARG A 705 -3.27 -30.58 -3.51
C ARG A 705 -3.03 -30.28 -2.02
N PHE A 706 -3.44 -29.11 -1.55
CA PHE A 706 -3.31 -28.71 -0.16
C PHE A 706 -4.12 -29.63 0.76
N SER A 707 -5.38 -29.93 0.41
CA SER A 707 -6.23 -30.87 1.15
C SER A 707 -5.66 -32.30 1.17
N LEU A 708 -4.95 -32.75 0.13
CA LEU A 708 -4.28 -34.06 0.16
C LEU A 708 -3.09 -34.11 1.12
N LEU A 709 -2.39 -32.98 1.31
CA LEU A 709 -1.21 -32.89 2.17
C LEU A 709 -1.56 -32.63 3.64
N TYR A 710 -2.59 -31.82 3.89
CA TYR A 710 -2.93 -31.29 5.22
C TYR A 710 -4.37 -31.55 5.66
N GLY A 711 -5.20 -32.15 4.79
CA GLY A 711 -6.55 -32.55 5.17
C GLY A 711 -6.51 -33.76 6.09
N ASP A 712 -7.45 -33.80 7.04
CA ASP A 712 -7.65 -34.97 7.88
C ASP A 712 -8.05 -36.15 6.99
N THR A 713 -7.17 -37.14 6.81
CA THR A 713 -7.63 -38.47 6.40
C THR A 713 -8.64 -38.93 7.46
N PRO A 714 -9.89 -39.28 7.11
CA PRO A 714 -10.81 -39.85 8.09
C PRO A 714 -10.11 -41.06 8.69
N SER A 715 -9.88 -41.00 10.00
CA SER A 715 -9.39 -42.13 10.77
C SER A 715 -10.17 -43.37 10.33
N SER A 716 -9.45 -44.36 9.79
CA SER A 716 -10.02 -45.67 9.56
C SER A 716 -10.74 -46.10 10.85
N PRO A 717 -12.00 -46.55 10.81
CA PRO A 717 -12.59 -47.15 11.99
C PRO A 717 -11.68 -48.32 12.38
N GLY A 718 -11.02 -48.19 13.52
CA GLY A 718 -10.18 -49.26 14.07
C GLY A 718 -11.02 -50.52 14.29
N PRO A 719 -10.37 -51.70 14.29
CA PRO A 719 -11.03 -53.00 14.26
C PRO A 719 -11.99 -53.26 15.43
#